data_AF-A0A2E8RVU4-F1
#
_entry.id   AF-A0A2E8RVU4-F1
#
_cell.length_a   1.000
_cell.length_b   1.000
_cell.length_c   1.000
_cell.angle_alpha   90.00
_cell.angle_beta   90.00
_cell.angle_gamma   90.00
#
_symmetry.space_group_name_H-M   'P 1'
#
loop_
_entity.id
_entity.type
_entity.pdbx_description
1 polymer ?
#
loop_
_entity_poly.entity_id
_entity_poly.type
_entity_poly.pdbx_seq_one_letter_code
_entity_poly.pdbx_strand_id
1 'polypeptide(L)'
;MNIRCLSFLALCIATFACSSSTSGPPSDCAPGQPVEQTDPCNSCTCTAEGTLDCTPVEIGTSCISDNCCMAESTCQACEGADCPASGLSCLGQTTLTCSGSDGCTLSVPQCVNDTCECSDTTLPDGTNCIADANNCTTGDSCLEGECIAGEPADLEDGNPCTVGVCVKGEIEQSHLEGSCSDGNPCTLGDRCALGQCLPDSLVECAEKPCGQGVCDPEAGECLYDDIADGSPCFQEGECGGLGFCEDGECAVEGETCNDNNPCTIDSCDTDGCIYSDAADDTPCSNPAECINDGVCLAGSCVADGQEPCVVDDPCKVAICGADGTCDAENAADATLCSIDSPCGLMAGSCIAGTCEPTAIPCNDNNPCTLDSCGEAGCLNEPTNEGGICGNQNPCDGTETCQQGFCQAGPPPNCESGSECLIGSCDPNQGCVYETDPDCGSTTFEPGKTVFFGGPEQISGLIPSNVTEAEVHVWGAGGGGGFPGTGGGGAYVAASFSVTPGHTLELRVAGPSLSTGGGGGASYIYLNNALLLVAAGGGGSGIDGCSGCSGDILVGRGGAGGPAGGIGQDGTINNNWSTGSGGGSGGTQSAGGMGGTITDNSPWTGNTSCPGNPGAANQGGAGSQATNNNPCQSSFAPATHEEGGASPLNGVGGSGGAGYYGGGSGGGKWTYTGGGGGGGSSFAANSLTLIDSEGGQGPVPGGTASAHYANQAGTGGPPAVGTPLDPQALGTSGMIVLILSP
;
A
#
# COMPACT_ATOMS: atom_id res chain seq x y z
N MET A 1 57.06 29.67 27.28
CA MET A 1 58.26 28.93 27.72
C MET A 1 58.93 28.37 26.49
N ASN A 2 60.16 28.81 26.22
CA ASN A 2 61.04 28.26 25.18
C ASN A 2 61.57 26.88 25.62
N ILE A 3 61.73 25.95 24.68
CA ILE A 3 62.97 25.21 24.38
C ILE A 3 62.92 24.74 22.92
N ARG A 4 64.08 24.79 22.27
CA ARG A 4 64.35 24.72 20.83
C ARG A 4 64.85 23.33 20.37
N CYS A 5 64.61 23.06 19.08
CA CYS A 5 65.47 22.41 18.06
C CYS A 5 65.96 20.95 18.23
N LEU A 6 65.67 20.12 17.19
CA LEU A 6 66.59 19.47 16.22
C LEU A 6 65.72 18.56 15.29
N SER A 7 65.49 18.87 14.01
CA SER A 7 66.29 18.61 12.78
C SER A 7 66.20 17.17 12.20
N PHE A 8 65.68 17.08 10.96
CA PHE A 8 65.91 16.11 9.86
C PHE A 8 65.71 14.59 10.10
N LEU A 9 64.78 13.97 9.35
CA LEU A 9 65.11 13.06 8.23
C LEU A 9 63.83 12.59 7.51
N ALA A 10 63.69 12.93 6.22
CA ALA A 10 62.84 12.20 5.29
C ALA A 10 63.51 10.85 5.03
N LEU A 11 62.81 9.74 5.27
CA LEU A 11 63.33 8.40 5.03
C LEU A 11 62.75 7.85 3.72
N CYS A 12 63.69 7.60 2.80
CA CYS A 12 63.59 6.99 1.50
C CYS A 12 62.60 5.81 1.40
N ILE A 13 61.70 5.89 0.42
CA ILE A 13 61.21 4.70 -0.28
C ILE A 13 62.36 4.24 -1.19
N ALA A 14 62.81 3.01 -0.98
CA ALA A 14 63.91 2.39 -1.69
C ALA A 14 63.50 2.09 -3.15
N THR A 15 63.78 3.02 -4.06
CA THR A 15 63.91 2.69 -5.48
C THR A 15 65.23 1.96 -5.67
N PHE A 16 65.15 0.71 -6.10
CA PHE A 16 66.27 -0.03 -6.68
C PHE A 16 66.85 0.81 -7.82
N ALA A 17 68.00 1.45 -7.56
CA ALA A 17 68.80 2.08 -8.58
C ALA A 17 69.38 0.97 -9.46
N CYS A 18 68.71 0.66 -10.57
CA CYS A 18 69.37 0.09 -11.72
C CYS A 18 70.32 1.19 -12.22
N SER A 19 71.61 1.04 -11.97
CA SER A 19 72.64 1.94 -12.44
C SER A 19 72.75 1.86 -13.96
N SER A 20 71.87 2.57 -14.67
CA SER A 20 72.05 2.91 -16.06
C SER A 20 72.83 4.22 -16.15
N SER A 21 73.95 4.13 -16.83
CA SER A 21 74.88 5.20 -17.15
C SER A 21 74.16 6.47 -17.63
N THR A 22 74.48 7.60 -17.00
CA THR A 22 74.28 8.92 -17.59
C THR A 22 75.21 9.07 -18.80
N SER A 23 74.77 8.60 -19.96
CA SER A 23 75.22 9.11 -21.25
C SER A 23 74.03 9.77 -21.91
N GLY A 24 74.10 11.09 -22.10
CA GLY A 24 73.24 11.77 -23.06
C GLY A 24 73.37 11.13 -24.45
N PRO A 25 72.42 11.36 -25.36
CA PRO A 25 72.35 10.60 -26.60
C PRO A 25 73.63 10.79 -27.41
N PRO A 26 74.27 9.73 -27.92
CA PRO A 26 75.17 9.90 -29.04
C PRO A 26 74.30 10.23 -30.25
N SER A 27 74.41 11.46 -30.74
CA SER A 27 73.71 11.96 -31.93
C SER A 27 74.28 11.40 -33.24
N ASP A 28 74.68 10.13 -33.27
CA ASP A 28 75.23 9.46 -34.44
C ASP A 28 74.63 8.04 -34.55
N CYS A 29 73.37 7.96 -34.98
CA CYS A 29 72.80 6.68 -35.41
C CYS A 29 73.22 6.39 -36.86
N ALA A 30 73.40 5.11 -37.21
CA ALA A 30 73.76 4.72 -38.58
C ALA A 30 72.50 4.67 -39.47
N PRO A 31 72.49 5.31 -40.66
CA PRO A 31 71.32 5.29 -41.55
C PRO A 31 70.89 3.87 -41.91
N GLY A 32 69.62 3.53 -41.65
CA GLY A 32 69.03 2.24 -42.00
C GLY A 32 69.18 1.11 -40.98
N GLN A 33 69.49 1.41 -39.71
CA GLN A 33 69.45 0.42 -38.61
C GLN A 33 68.33 0.75 -37.60
N PRO A 34 67.58 -0.26 -37.09
CA PRO A 34 66.70 -0.09 -35.94
C PRO A 34 67.52 0.31 -34.71
N VAL A 35 67.01 1.26 -33.91
CA VAL A 35 67.64 1.73 -32.68
C VAL A 35 66.96 1.06 -31.49
N GLU A 36 67.73 0.58 -30.50
CA GLU A 36 67.17 0.05 -29.25
C GLU A 36 66.49 1.19 -28.47
N GLN A 37 65.22 1.02 -28.12
CA GLN A 37 64.39 2.07 -27.51
C GLN A 37 64.05 1.74 -26.06
N THR A 38 63.93 2.79 -25.24
CA THR A 38 63.47 2.71 -23.84
C THR A 38 61.93 2.79 -23.71
N ASP A 39 61.24 3.25 -24.75
CA ASP A 39 59.78 3.32 -24.81
C ASP A 39 59.25 2.26 -25.82
N PRO A 40 58.56 1.21 -25.35
CA PRO A 40 58.07 0.14 -26.21
C PRO A 40 56.86 0.54 -27.08
N CYS A 41 56.29 1.74 -26.86
CA CYS A 41 55.18 2.29 -27.63
C CYS A 41 55.60 3.41 -28.60
N ASN A 42 56.89 3.46 -28.92
CA ASN A 42 57.45 4.43 -29.86
C ASN A 42 58.20 3.70 -30.98
N SER A 43 58.17 4.24 -32.19
CA SER A 43 58.90 3.71 -33.35
C SER A 43 59.89 4.76 -33.84
N CYS A 44 61.18 4.51 -33.62
CA CYS A 44 62.25 5.41 -34.06
C CYS A 44 62.99 4.88 -35.29
N THR A 45 63.26 5.77 -36.24
CA THR A 45 64.15 5.51 -37.39
C THR A 45 65.29 6.51 -37.42
N CYS A 46 66.46 6.06 -37.88
CA CYS A 46 67.59 6.95 -38.09
C CYS A 46 67.52 7.59 -39.48
N THR A 47 67.40 8.90 -39.53
CA THR A 47 67.39 9.68 -40.77
C THR A 47 68.76 9.65 -41.47
N ALA A 48 68.80 9.98 -42.76
CA ALA A 48 70.04 10.01 -43.55
C ALA A 48 71.07 11.03 -43.03
N GLU A 49 70.66 11.94 -42.14
CA GLU A 49 71.46 13.00 -41.54
C GLU A 49 72.03 12.61 -40.16
N GLY A 50 71.78 11.38 -39.69
CA GLY A 50 72.26 10.88 -38.39
C GLY A 50 71.37 11.27 -37.20
N THR A 51 70.22 11.90 -37.45
CA THR A 51 69.23 12.27 -36.43
C THR A 51 68.17 11.19 -36.23
N LEU A 52 67.78 10.98 -34.97
CA LEU A 52 66.73 10.05 -34.56
C LEU A 52 65.35 10.69 -34.77
N ASP A 53 64.50 10.07 -35.59
CA ASP A 53 63.11 10.48 -35.81
C ASP A 53 62.17 9.43 -35.22
N CYS A 54 61.37 9.82 -34.23
CA CYS A 54 60.54 8.92 -33.43
C CYS A 54 59.07 9.31 -33.52
N THR A 55 58.22 8.33 -33.83
CA THR A 55 56.77 8.51 -33.90
C THR A 55 56.06 7.49 -33.03
N PRO A 56 55.06 7.90 -32.22
CA PRO A 56 54.23 6.97 -31.46
C PRO A 56 53.60 5.92 -32.38
N VAL A 57 53.52 4.68 -31.92
CA VAL A 57 52.82 3.62 -32.65
C VAL A 57 51.30 3.79 -32.53
N GLU A 58 50.52 3.06 -33.34
CA GLU A 58 49.06 3.11 -33.21
C GLU A 58 48.58 2.47 -31.90
N ILE A 59 47.56 3.07 -31.27
CA ILE A 59 46.89 2.51 -30.10
C ILE A 59 46.42 1.08 -30.42
N GLY A 60 46.69 0.14 -29.52
CA GLY A 60 46.40 -1.29 -29.71
C GLY A 60 47.56 -2.10 -30.31
N THR A 61 48.68 -1.47 -30.68
CA THR A 61 49.90 -2.18 -31.09
C THR A 61 50.44 -2.99 -29.91
N SER A 62 50.78 -4.26 -30.11
CA SER A 62 51.40 -5.11 -29.10
C SER A 62 52.75 -4.54 -28.66
N CYS A 63 52.97 -4.46 -27.36
CA CYS A 63 54.21 -3.96 -26.77
C CYS A 63 54.74 -4.95 -25.74
N ILE A 64 56.05 -4.92 -25.51
CA ILE A 64 56.71 -5.76 -24.50
C ILE A 64 56.85 -4.91 -23.25
N SER A 65 56.18 -5.33 -22.17
CA SER A 65 56.34 -4.73 -20.85
C SER A 65 57.46 -5.43 -20.08
N ASP A 66 58.23 -4.66 -19.30
CA ASP A 66 59.18 -5.20 -18.32
C ASP A 66 58.48 -5.86 -17.12
N ASN A 67 57.15 -5.72 -17.00
CA ASN A 67 56.35 -6.38 -15.99
C ASN A 67 55.92 -7.78 -16.47
N CYS A 68 56.69 -8.79 -16.05
CA CYS A 68 56.44 -10.22 -16.27
C CYS A 68 55.07 -10.75 -15.76
N CYS A 69 54.37 -9.99 -14.91
CA CYS A 69 53.00 -10.31 -14.46
C CYS A 69 51.90 -9.84 -15.43
N MET A 70 52.27 -9.22 -16.56
CA MET A 70 51.32 -8.77 -17.58
C MET A 70 51.40 -9.63 -18.84
N ALA A 71 50.26 -10.10 -19.33
CA ALA A 71 50.11 -10.69 -20.66
C ALA A 71 49.27 -9.78 -21.56
N GLU A 72 49.36 -10.03 -22.87
CA GLU A 72 48.54 -9.34 -23.88
C GLU A 72 48.72 -7.81 -23.84
N SER A 73 49.94 -7.35 -23.55
CA SER A 73 50.22 -5.93 -23.39
C SER A 73 50.12 -5.18 -24.73
N THR A 74 49.38 -4.07 -24.73
CA THR A 74 49.18 -3.20 -25.89
C THR A 74 49.40 -1.73 -25.52
N CYS A 75 49.79 -0.92 -26.51
CA CYS A 75 49.96 0.51 -26.34
C CYS A 75 48.61 1.21 -26.19
N GLN A 76 48.42 1.92 -25.08
CA GLN A 76 47.20 2.65 -24.75
C GLN A 76 47.52 4.10 -24.43
N ALA A 77 46.55 5.00 -24.65
CA ALA A 77 46.73 6.41 -24.33
C ALA A 77 46.88 6.63 -22.82
N CYS A 78 47.84 7.45 -22.43
CA CYS A 78 48.01 7.88 -21.04
C CYS A 78 48.13 9.40 -20.93
N GLU A 79 47.81 9.94 -19.76
CA GLU A 79 48.01 11.35 -19.40
C GLU A 79 48.59 11.44 -17.98
N GLY A 80 49.45 12.43 -17.71
CA GLY A 80 50.02 12.66 -16.38
C GLY A 80 51.55 12.56 -16.32
N ALA A 81 52.11 12.76 -15.12
CA ALA A 81 53.56 12.84 -14.90
C ALA A 81 54.31 11.51 -15.14
N ASP A 82 53.61 10.38 -15.06
CA ASP A 82 54.16 9.04 -15.27
C ASP A 82 53.95 8.52 -16.70
N CYS A 83 53.35 9.32 -17.59
CA CYS A 83 53.14 8.96 -19.00
C CYS A 83 54.39 9.29 -19.84
N PRO A 84 54.90 8.36 -20.68
CA PRO A 84 56.03 8.63 -21.56
C PRO A 84 55.78 9.77 -22.56
N ALA A 85 56.85 10.35 -23.11
CA ALA A 85 56.76 11.45 -24.07
C ALA A 85 56.00 11.11 -25.37
N SER A 86 55.79 9.83 -25.65
CA SER A 86 54.95 9.34 -26.75
C SER A 86 53.44 9.53 -26.52
N GLY A 87 53.01 9.81 -25.29
CA GLY A 87 51.59 9.86 -24.91
C GLY A 87 50.93 8.47 -24.82
N LEU A 88 51.72 7.39 -24.94
CA LEU A 88 51.26 6.01 -24.91
C LEU A 88 52.03 5.21 -23.85
N SER A 89 51.32 4.36 -23.10
CA SER A 89 51.90 3.40 -22.15
C SER A 89 51.56 1.97 -22.55
N CYS A 90 52.45 1.03 -22.21
CA CYS A 90 52.27 -0.38 -22.48
C CYS A 90 51.48 -1.04 -21.33
N LEU A 91 50.18 -1.31 -21.55
CA LEU A 91 49.28 -1.85 -20.54
C LEU A 91 48.75 -3.22 -20.97
N GLY A 92 48.66 -4.17 -20.03
CA GLY A 92 48.21 -5.54 -20.27
C GLY A 92 47.38 -6.09 -19.12
N GLN A 93 46.83 -7.30 -19.31
CA GLN A 93 46.07 -7.97 -18.26
C GLN A 93 47.00 -8.68 -17.29
N THR A 94 46.73 -8.54 -15.99
CA THR A 94 47.46 -9.26 -14.94
C THR A 94 47.16 -10.75 -15.01
N THR A 95 48.20 -11.57 -15.11
CA THR A 95 48.08 -13.03 -15.31
C THR A 95 47.95 -13.84 -14.02
N LEU A 96 48.17 -13.21 -12.87
CA LEU A 96 48.17 -13.84 -11.56
C LEU A 96 47.27 -13.06 -10.60
N THR A 97 46.25 -13.71 -10.07
CA THR A 97 45.41 -13.20 -8.99
C THR A 97 45.92 -13.74 -7.66
N CYS A 98 46.31 -12.84 -6.76
CA CYS A 98 46.77 -13.19 -5.41
C CYS A 98 45.62 -13.02 -4.41
N SER A 99 45.49 -13.95 -3.47
CA SER A 99 44.45 -13.92 -2.43
C SER A 99 45.13 -13.89 -1.07
N GLY A 100 45.07 -12.76 -0.37
CA GLY A 100 45.54 -12.63 1.01
C GLY A 100 44.66 -13.42 1.96
N SER A 101 45.26 -14.06 2.97
CA SER A 101 44.57 -15.05 3.80
C SER A 101 44.11 -14.57 5.17
N ASP A 102 44.43 -13.35 5.62
CA ASP A 102 44.24 -12.98 7.03
C ASP A 102 43.89 -11.49 7.31
N GLY A 103 43.37 -10.74 6.34
CA GLY A 103 42.82 -9.38 6.56
C GLY A 103 43.83 -8.30 6.99
N CYS A 104 45.05 -8.68 7.40
CA CYS A 104 46.15 -7.80 7.79
C CYS A 104 47.37 -7.93 6.86
N THR A 105 47.33 -8.88 5.93
CA THR A 105 48.28 -8.98 4.83
C THR A 105 47.58 -8.79 3.48
N LEU A 106 48.24 -8.03 2.60
CA LEU A 106 47.83 -7.87 1.21
C LEU A 106 48.79 -8.67 0.33
N SER A 107 48.29 -9.72 -0.33
CA SER A 107 49.05 -10.44 -1.34
C SER A 107 48.95 -9.72 -2.68
N VAL A 108 50.07 -9.19 -3.18
CA VAL A 108 50.14 -8.53 -4.50
C VAL A 108 51.04 -9.31 -5.45
N PRO A 109 50.73 -9.37 -6.76
CA PRO A 109 51.61 -9.98 -7.75
C PRO A 109 52.90 -9.16 -7.91
N GLN A 110 54.06 -9.80 -7.78
CA GLN A 110 55.36 -9.17 -8.00
C GLN A 110 56.24 -10.02 -8.93
N CYS A 111 57.07 -9.34 -9.72
CA CYS A 111 58.06 -9.99 -10.57
C CYS A 111 59.33 -10.32 -9.77
N VAL A 112 59.57 -11.60 -9.55
CA VAL A 112 60.78 -12.11 -8.92
C VAL A 112 61.49 -13.04 -9.90
N ASN A 113 62.69 -12.67 -10.36
CA ASN A 113 63.48 -13.42 -11.34
C ASN A 113 62.70 -13.81 -12.61
N ASP A 114 62.04 -12.84 -13.26
CA ASP A 114 61.21 -13.03 -14.47
C ASP A 114 60.03 -14.01 -14.29
N THR A 115 59.68 -14.33 -13.06
CA THR A 115 58.54 -15.18 -12.69
C THR A 115 57.55 -14.33 -11.89
N CYS A 116 56.28 -14.37 -12.26
CA CYS A 116 55.22 -13.70 -11.52
C CYS A 116 54.85 -14.54 -10.29
N GLU A 117 55.09 -14.01 -9.09
CA GLU A 117 54.81 -14.66 -7.81
C GLU A 117 53.99 -13.74 -6.91
N CYS A 118 53.22 -14.28 -5.97
CA CYS A 118 52.53 -13.48 -4.96
C CYS A 118 53.48 -13.14 -3.81
N SER A 119 53.55 -11.86 -3.44
CA SER A 119 54.27 -11.40 -2.25
C SER A 119 53.29 -10.77 -1.27
N ASP A 120 53.40 -11.15 0.00
CA ASP A 120 52.58 -10.61 1.07
C ASP A 120 53.20 -9.33 1.61
N THR A 121 52.38 -8.30 1.79
CA THR A 121 52.78 -7.03 2.38
C THR A 121 51.91 -6.76 3.60
N THR A 122 52.51 -6.43 4.74
CA THR A 122 51.77 -6.13 5.97
C THR A 122 51.05 -4.79 5.85
N LEU A 123 49.76 -4.75 6.22
CA LEU A 123 49.01 -3.51 6.34
C LEU A 123 49.50 -2.68 7.54
N PRO A 124 49.32 -1.34 7.53
CA PRO A 124 49.71 -0.48 8.65
C PRO A 124 49.04 -0.86 9.97
N ASP A 125 49.75 -0.67 11.09
CA ASP A 125 49.16 -0.86 12.42
C ASP A 125 47.92 0.03 12.61
N GLY A 126 46.87 -0.54 13.19
CA GLY A 126 45.58 0.13 13.37
C GLY A 126 44.63 0.03 12.16
N THR A 127 45.02 -0.67 11.09
CA THR A 127 44.08 -1.01 10.00
C THR A 127 43.01 -1.95 10.55
N ASN A 128 41.74 -1.67 10.28
CA ASN A 128 40.63 -2.54 10.70
C ASN A 128 40.74 -3.90 10.01
N CYS A 129 40.51 -4.97 10.77
CA CYS A 129 40.51 -6.34 10.29
C CYS A 129 39.39 -7.13 10.98
N ILE A 130 39.21 -8.40 10.65
CA ILE A 130 38.24 -9.29 11.31
C ILE A 130 39.04 -10.46 11.87
N ALA A 131 39.23 -10.48 13.20
CA ALA A 131 40.10 -11.45 13.86
C ALA A 131 39.49 -12.86 13.88
N ASP A 132 38.17 -12.94 13.99
CA ASP A 132 37.40 -14.18 13.89
C ASP A 132 36.07 -13.94 13.18
N ALA A 133 35.90 -14.56 12.01
CA ALA A 133 34.66 -14.51 11.25
C ALA A 133 33.45 -15.11 12.01
N ASN A 134 33.66 -15.90 13.06
CA ASN A 134 32.60 -16.55 13.84
C ASN A 134 32.45 -15.97 15.27
N ASN A 135 33.23 -14.95 15.64
CA ASN A 135 33.16 -14.34 16.97
C ASN A 135 33.22 -12.82 16.86
N CYS A 136 32.05 -12.18 16.98
CA CYS A 136 31.91 -10.75 16.72
C CYS A 136 32.60 -9.96 17.84
N THR A 137 33.55 -9.14 17.43
CA THR A 137 34.37 -8.30 18.29
C THR A 137 34.39 -6.89 17.73
N THR A 138 34.47 -5.90 18.59
CA THR A 138 34.45 -4.47 18.25
C THR A 138 35.83 -3.89 18.42
N GLY A 139 36.35 -3.23 17.38
CA GLY A 139 37.66 -2.59 17.41
C GLY A 139 38.84 -3.51 17.03
N ASP A 140 38.60 -4.55 16.25
CA ASP A 140 39.63 -5.42 15.68
C ASP A 140 40.63 -4.61 14.85
N SER A 141 41.92 -4.81 15.10
CA SER A 141 42.96 -4.02 14.43
C SER A 141 44.24 -4.81 14.17
N CYS A 142 44.90 -4.48 13.06
CA CYS A 142 46.18 -5.05 12.70
C CYS A 142 47.29 -4.52 13.62
N LEU A 143 48.15 -5.41 14.10
CA LEU A 143 49.38 -5.11 14.81
C LEU A 143 50.49 -6.03 14.29
N GLU A 144 51.55 -5.45 13.72
CA GLU A 144 52.69 -6.19 13.15
C GLU A 144 52.29 -7.22 12.07
N GLY A 145 51.18 -6.98 11.36
CA GLY A 145 50.67 -7.86 10.31
C GLY A 145 49.74 -8.98 10.80
N GLU A 146 49.48 -9.09 12.11
CA GLU A 146 48.46 -9.98 12.67
C GLU A 146 47.19 -9.21 13.05
N CYS A 147 46.01 -9.82 12.85
CA CYS A 147 44.75 -9.24 13.30
C CYS A 147 44.50 -9.55 14.78
N ILE A 148 44.38 -8.51 15.61
CA ILE A 148 44.12 -8.61 17.04
C ILE A 148 42.64 -8.32 17.31
N ALA A 149 41.96 -9.28 17.95
CA ALA A 149 40.55 -9.15 18.32
C ALA A 149 40.34 -8.07 19.39
N GLY A 150 39.29 -7.27 19.22
CA GLY A 150 38.82 -6.26 20.16
C GLY A 150 37.89 -6.83 21.24
N GLU A 151 37.01 -5.99 21.79
CA GLU A 151 36.07 -6.41 22.85
C GLU A 151 34.90 -7.20 22.25
N PRO A 152 34.37 -8.26 22.92
CA PRO A 152 33.19 -8.98 22.44
C PRO A 152 32.02 -8.03 22.15
N ALA A 153 31.43 -8.17 20.96
CA ALA A 153 30.29 -7.35 20.56
C ALA A 153 29.03 -7.78 21.31
N ASP A 154 28.20 -6.80 21.69
CA ASP A 154 26.87 -7.08 22.22
C ASP A 154 25.96 -7.53 21.07
N LEU A 155 25.43 -8.74 21.16
CA LEU A 155 24.60 -9.35 20.11
C LEU A 155 23.12 -9.01 20.28
N GLU A 156 22.72 -8.51 21.45
CA GLU A 156 21.32 -8.23 21.78
C GLU A 156 20.95 -6.80 21.35
N ASP A 157 19.91 -6.66 20.54
CA ASP A 157 19.38 -5.36 20.09
C ASP A 157 18.22 -4.85 20.97
N GLY A 158 17.86 -5.60 22.00
CA GLY A 158 16.75 -5.29 22.91
C GLY A 158 15.36 -5.69 22.38
N ASN A 159 15.28 -6.33 21.21
CA ASN A 159 14.02 -6.86 20.69
C ASN A 159 13.85 -8.34 21.10
N PRO A 160 12.76 -8.72 21.80
CA PRO A 160 12.54 -10.09 22.26
C PRO A 160 12.29 -11.10 21.13
N CYS A 161 12.09 -10.63 19.89
CA CYS A 161 11.81 -11.44 18.72
C CYS A 161 12.98 -11.59 17.75
N THR A 162 14.15 -11.09 18.12
CA THR A 162 15.39 -11.27 17.37
C THR A 162 16.47 -11.86 18.26
N VAL A 163 17.43 -12.52 17.64
CA VAL A 163 18.68 -12.92 18.27
C VAL A 163 19.83 -12.54 17.35
N GLY A 164 20.82 -11.86 17.90
CA GLY A 164 22.03 -11.56 17.16
C GLY A 164 22.88 -12.81 17.00
N VAL A 165 23.20 -13.15 15.76
CA VAL A 165 24.19 -14.17 15.43
C VAL A 165 25.35 -13.54 14.70
N CYS A 166 26.56 -13.97 15.04
CA CYS A 166 27.74 -13.49 14.36
C CYS A 166 27.94 -14.24 13.04
N VAL A 167 27.95 -13.51 11.93
CA VAL A 167 28.23 -14.05 10.60
C VAL A 167 29.29 -13.18 9.94
N LYS A 168 30.50 -13.74 9.77
CA LYS A 168 31.66 -13.07 9.16
C LYS A 168 32.07 -11.76 9.84
N GLY A 169 31.96 -11.70 11.16
CA GLY A 169 32.31 -10.50 11.95
C GLY A 169 31.25 -9.40 11.95
N GLU A 170 30.12 -9.60 11.26
CA GLU A 170 28.94 -8.73 11.35
C GLU A 170 27.85 -9.41 12.20
N ILE A 171 27.10 -8.59 12.94
CA ILE A 171 25.97 -9.06 13.74
C ILE A 171 24.75 -9.09 12.82
N GLU A 172 24.31 -10.29 12.46
CA GLU A 172 23.06 -10.50 11.74
C GLU A 172 21.94 -10.81 12.74
N GLN A 173 20.84 -10.06 12.68
CA GLN A 173 19.66 -10.32 13.51
C GLN A 173 18.82 -11.42 12.87
N SER A 174 18.64 -12.54 13.58
CA SER A 174 17.79 -13.65 13.16
C SER A 174 16.43 -13.59 13.85
N HIS A 175 15.35 -13.81 13.12
CA HIS A 175 14.00 -13.85 13.67
C HIS A 175 13.80 -15.07 14.56
N LEU A 176 13.21 -14.85 15.73
CA LEU A 176 12.73 -15.91 16.61
C LEU A 176 11.23 -16.14 16.38
N GLU A 177 10.81 -17.39 16.61
CA GLU A 177 9.39 -17.77 16.65
C GLU A 177 9.06 -18.15 18.11
N GLY A 178 7.90 -17.75 18.60
CA GLY A 178 7.48 -18.05 19.98
C GLY A 178 6.72 -16.91 20.64
N SER A 179 6.46 -17.05 21.94
CA SER A 179 5.81 -16.01 22.75
C SER A 179 6.76 -14.85 23.04
N CYS A 180 6.25 -13.63 22.96
CA CYS A 180 6.93 -12.42 23.38
C CYS A 180 6.00 -11.56 24.23
N SER A 181 6.45 -10.38 24.62
CA SER A 181 5.59 -9.34 25.17
C SER A 181 6.04 -8.02 24.58
N ASP A 182 5.10 -7.26 24.03
CA ASP A 182 5.33 -5.90 23.54
C ASP A 182 5.28 -4.84 24.65
N GLY A 183 5.01 -5.28 25.90
CA GLY A 183 4.88 -4.43 27.08
C GLY A 183 3.51 -3.76 27.21
N ASN A 184 2.59 -3.97 26.28
CA ASN A 184 1.24 -3.45 26.33
C ASN A 184 0.32 -4.45 27.08
N PRO A 185 -0.37 -4.04 28.16
CA PRO A 185 -1.30 -4.91 28.87
C PRO A 185 -2.63 -5.13 28.13
N CYS A 186 -2.93 -4.36 27.07
CA CYS A 186 -4.12 -4.50 26.23
C CYS A 186 -3.95 -5.50 25.08
N THR A 187 -2.76 -6.06 24.92
CA THR A 187 -2.45 -7.10 23.96
C THR A 187 -2.39 -8.44 24.68
N LEU A 188 -3.01 -9.46 24.09
CA LEU A 188 -3.10 -10.79 24.66
C LEU A 188 -2.44 -11.79 23.72
N GLY A 189 -1.53 -12.57 24.30
CA GLY A 189 -0.91 -13.71 23.64
C GLY A 189 0.16 -13.34 22.61
N ASP A 190 0.90 -12.24 22.82
CA ASP A 190 1.87 -11.75 21.82
C ASP A 190 2.85 -12.82 21.37
N ARG A 191 3.06 -12.85 20.05
CA ARG A 191 3.95 -13.80 19.39
C ARG A 191 4.92 -13.10 18.46
N CYS A 192 6.11 -13.66 18.38
CA CYS A 192 7.09 -13.24 17.40
C CYS A 192 6.69 -13.74 16.02
N ALA A 193 6.62 -12.82 15.06
CA ALA A 193 6.47 -13.12 13.65
C ALA A 193 7.33 -12.16 12.84
N LEU A 194 8.22 -12.69 11.99
CA LEU A 194 9.12 -11.89 11.14
C LEU A 194 9.95 -10.84 11.92
N GLY A 195 10.35 -11.15 13.16
CA GLY A 195 11.16 -10.27 14.00
C GLY A 195 10.39 -9.21 14.77
N GLN A 196 9.05 -9.19 14.69
CA GLN A 196 8.21 -8.27 15.43
C GLN A 196 7.37 -9.02 16.46
N CYS A 197 7.19 -8.41 17.63
CA CYS A 197 6.24 -8.90 18.62
C CYS A 197 4.85 -8.38 18.25
N LEU A 198 3.99 -9.28 17.75
CA LEU A 198 2.65 -8.94 17.30
C LEU A 198 1.60 -9.54 18.26
N PRO A 199 0.52 -8.81 18.56
CA PRO A 199 -0.55 -9.32 19.41
C PRO A 199 -1.36 -10.41 18.69
N ASP A 200 -1.74 -11.45 19.42
CA ASP A 200 -2.67 -12.48 18.92
C ASP A 200 -4.12 -11.96 18.93
N SER A 201 -4.45 -11.21 19.98
CA SER A 201 -5.77 -10.62 20.19
C SER A 201 -5.64 -9.37 21.07
N LEU A 202 -6.66 -8.53 21.07
CA LEU A 202 -6.75 -7.37 21.96
C LEU A 202 -7.68 -7.69 23.13
N VAL A 203 -7.46 -7.03 24.27
CA VAL A 203 -8.38 -7.06 25.41
C VAL A 203 -9.73 -6.47 24.96
N GLU A 204 -10.76 -7.32 24.94
CA GLU A 204 -12.13 -6.90 24.67
C GLU A 204 -12.74 -6.29 25.94
N CYS A 205 -13.17 -5.03 25.83
CA CYS A 205 -13.91 -4.36 26.89
C CYS A 205 -15.38 -4.71 26.81
N ALA A 206 -16.00 -5.00 27.96
CA ALA A 206 -17.42 -5.34 28.01
C ALA A 206 -18.25 -4.14 27.56
N GLU A 207 -19.05 -4.30 26.51
CA GLU A 207 -19.92 -3.23 25.99
C GLU A 207 -20.85 -2.69 27.08
N LYS A 208 -20.94 -1.36 27.20
CA LYS A 208 -21.96 -0.69 28.01
C LYS A 208 -23.03 -0.09 27.09
N PRO A 209 -24.31 -0.08 27.50
CA PRO A 209 -25.41 0.44 26.66
C PRO A 209 -25.20 1.86 26.13
N CYS A 210 -24.47 2.69 26.87
CA CYS A 210 -24.14 4.08 26.52
C CYS A 210 -22.64 4.39 26.67
N GLY A 211 -21.78 3.36 26.58
CA GLY A 211 -20.34 3.54 26.71
C GLY A 211 -19.56 2.59 25.83
N GLN A 212 -18.69 3.13 24.98
CA GLN A 212 -17.77 2.33 24.16
C GLN A 212 -16.49 2.09 24.95
N GLY A 213 -16.15 0.82 25.17
CA GLY A 213 -14.97 0.43 25.95
C GLY A 213 -13.69 0.44 25.12
N VAL A 214 -12.68 1.19 25.55
CA VAL A 214 -11.32 1.17 25.01
C VAL A 214 -10.35 0.79 26.12
N CYS A 215 -9.47 -0.19 25.87
CA CYS A 215 -8.47 -0.59 26.84
C CYS A 215 -7.33 0.45 26.92
N ASP A 216 -6.98 0.88 28.13
CA ASP A 216 -5.86 1.78 28.39
C ASP A 216 -4.51 1.05 28.19
N PRO A 217 -3.69 1.44 27.19
CA PRO A 217 -2.45 0.75 26.86
C PRO A 217 -1.34 0.89 27.91
N GLU A 218 -1.52 1.68 28.96
CA GLU A 218 -0.55 1.83 30.06
C GLU A 218 -1.06 1.16 31.35
N ALA A 219 -2.36 1.22 31.62
CA ALA A 219 -2.98 0.63 32.81
C ALA A 219 -3.54 -0.79 32.62
N GLY A 220 -3.92 -1.18 31.39
CA GLY A 220 -4.59 -2.46 31.09
C GLY A 220 -6.04 -2.53 31.55
N GLU A 221 -6.63 -1.40 31.91
CA GLU A 221 -8.02 -1.29 32.36
C GLU A 221 -8.90 -0.72 31.25
N CYS A 222 -10.17 -1.12 31.20
CA CYS A 222 -11.12 -0.59 30.22
C CYS A 222 -11.63 0.78 30.64
N LEU A 223 -11.33 1.78 29.82
CA LEU A 223 -11.92 3.11 29.85
C LEU A 223 -13.18 3.13 28.98
N TYR A 224 -14.16 3.95 29.33
CA TYR A 224 -15.41 4.06 28.59
C TYR A 224 -15.63 5.51 28.19
N ASP A 225 -15.78 5.74 26.90
CA ASP A 225 -16.24 7.02 26.37
C ASP A 225 -17.76 6.99 26.25
N ASP A 226 -18.39 8.06 26.71
CA ASP A 226 -19.84 8.19 26.69
C ASP A 226 -20.34 8.34 25.24
N ILE A 227 -21.34 7.54 24.89
CA ILE A 227 -22.06 7.69 23.62
C ILE A 227 -22.94 8.94 23.71
N ALA A 228 -23.02 9.71 22.61
CA ALA A 228 -23.70 11.00 22.59
C ALA A 228 -25.15 10.94 23.10
N ASP A 229 -25.53 11.95 23.87
CA ASP A 229 -26.89 12.08 24.41
C ASP A 229 -27.95 12.01 23.29
N GLY A 230 -29.05 11.30 23.55
CA GLY A 230 -30.11 11.07 22.57
C GLY A 230 -29.86 9.88 21.63
N SER A 231 -28.73 9.18 21.75
CA SER A 231 -28.51 7.93 21.01
C SER A 231 -29.37 6.80 21.56
N PRO A 232 -30.00 5.95 20.72
CA PRO A 232 -30.84 4.86 21.19
C PRO A 232 -29.98 3.79 21.90
N CYS A 233 -30.45 3.34 23.05
CA CYS A 233 -29.79 2.31 23.86
C CYS A 233 -30.81 1.26 24.33
N PHE A 234 -30.33 0.06 24.64
CA PHE A 234 -31.14 -1.06 25.10
C PHE A 234 -30.61 -1.54 26.46
N GLN A 235 -31.48 -1.64 27.47
CA GLN A 235 -31.15 -2.21 28.76
C GLN A 235 -31.87 -3.56 28.93
N GLU A 236 -31.10 -4.64 29.16
CA GLU A 236 -31.67 -5.94 29.51
C GLU A 236 -32.19 -5.90 30.96
N GLY A 237 -33.51 -5.92 31.16
CA GLY A 237 -34.08 -6.24 32.48
C GLY A 237 -35.40 -5.58 32.88
N GLU A 238 -35.88 -4.53 32.21
CA GLU A 238 -37.12 -3.83 32.59
C GLU A 238 -38.06 -3.62 31.39
N CYS A 239 -39.38 -3.54 31.65
CA CYS A 239 -40.41 -3.36 30.62
C CYS A 239 -40.25 -1.99 29.93
N GLY A 240 -39.55 -1.97 28.81
CA GLY A 240 -39.23 -0.76 28.06
C GLY A 240 -37.81 -0.81 27.52
N GLY A 241 -37.51 -1.80 26.68
CA GLY A 241 -36.16 -2.03 26.14
C GLY A 241 -35.65 -0.96 25.17
N LEU A 242 -36.24 0.24 25.09
CA LEU A 242 -35.74 1.31 24.24
C LEU A 242 -35.62 2.58 25.07
N GLY A 243 -34.39 2.99 25.33
CA GLY A 243 -34.06 4.25 26.00
C GLY A 243 -33.16 5.11 25.11
N PHE A 244 -32.79 6.28 25.63
CA PHE A 244 -31.80 7.16 25.03
C PHE A 244 -30.67 7.41 26.02
N CYS A 245 -29.44 7.52 25.52
CA CYS A 245 -28.32 7.89 26.37
C CYS A 245 -28.49 9.31 26.91
N GLU A 246 -28.28 9.51 28.20
CA GLU A 246 -28.23 10.81 28.88
C GLU A 246 -27.13 10.73 29.96
N ASP A 247 -26.10 11.59 29.84
CA ASP A 247 -24.94 11.63 30.76
C ASP A 247 -24.24 10.25 30.92
N GLY A 248 -24.12 9.49 29.82
CA GLY A 248 -23.43 8.18 29.80
C GLY A 248 -24.23 7.00 30.36
N GLU A 249 -25.49 7.23 30.78
CA GLU A 249 -26.42 6.17 31.21
C GLU A 249 -27.60 6.05 30.23
N CYS A 250 -28.16 4.84 30.12
CA CYS A 250 -29.33 4.60 29.27
C CYS A 250 -30.60 5.02 30.02
N ALA A 251 -31.14 6.19 29.69
CA ALA A 251 -32.40 6.68 30.23
C ALA A 251 -33.58 6.05 29.49
N VAL A 252 -34.36 5.22 30.19
CA VAL A 252 -35.61 4.64 29.69
C VAL A 252 -36.80 5.43 30.23
N GLU A 253 -37.60 6.06 29.36
CA GLU A 253 -38.92 6.57 29.75
C GLU A 253 -39.92 5.41 29.70
N GLY A 254 -40.15 4.77 30.85
CA GLY A 254 -41.13 3.71 31.00
C GLY A 254 -41.67 3.64 32.42
N GLU A 255 -42.92 4.08 32.60
CA GLU A 255 -43.69 3.78 33.80
C GLU A 255 -43.79 2.27 34.02
N THR A 256 -43.77 1.86 35.29
CA THR A 256 -44.05 0.48 35.73
C THR A 256 -45.29 -0.08 35.02
N CYS A 257 -45.37 -1.40 34.77
CA CYS A 257 -46.55 -2.08 34.20
C CYS A 257 -47.86 -1.94 35.02
N ASN A 258 -48.00 -0.95 35.89
CA ASN A 258 -49.18 -0.68 36.68
C ASN A 258 -50.26 0.00 35.83
N ASP A 259 -51.32 -0.74 35.49
CA ASP A 259 -52.50 -0.19 34.80
C ASP A 259 -53.45 0.60 35.72
N ASN A 260 -53.03 0.81 36.98
CA ASN A 260 -53.80 1.42 38.06
C ASN A 260 -55.13 0.71 38.35
N ASN A 261 -55.32 -0.52 37.89
CA ASN A 261 -56.46 -1.35 38.22
C ASN A 261 -56.11 -2.25 39.42
N PRO A 262 -56.73 -2.04 40.60
CA PRO A 262 -56.45 -2.84 41.79
C PRO A 262 -56.90 -4.31 41.67
N CYS A 263 -57.61 -4.66 40.59
CA CYS A 263 -58.09 -6.01 40.31
C CYS A 263 -57.30 -6.75 39.22
N THR A 264 -56.18 -6.20 38.79
CA THR A 264 -55.17 -6.87 37.96
C THR A 264 -53.87 -7.03 38.74
N ILE A 265 -53.10 -8.05 38.37
CA ILE A 265 -51.75 -8.32 38.84
C ILE A 265 -50.85 -8.11 37.64
N ASP A 266 -50.02 -7.08 37.75
CA ASP A 266 -49.14 -6.62 36.69
C ASP A 266 -47.84 -7.41 36.69
N SER A 267 -47.46 -7.92 35.53
CA SER A 267 -46.19 -8.62 35.34
C SER A 267 -45.59 -8.29 33.98
N CYS A 268 -44.29 -8.52 33.85
CA CYS A 268 -43.55 -8.31 32.60
C CYS A 268 -43.17 -9.65 31.97
N ASP A 269 -43.25 -9.73 30.64
CA ASP A 269 -42.58 -10.77 29.85
C ASP A 269 -41.83 -10.18 28.63
N THR A 270 -41.25 -11.05 27.80
CA THR A 270 -40.43 -10.66 26.63
C THR A 270 -41.24 -9.98 25.52
N ASP A 271 -42.56 -10.06 25.54
CA ASP A 271 -43.48 -9.49 24.55
C ASP A 271 -44.20 -8.22 25.05
N GLY A 272 -44.02 -7.84 26.33
CA GLY A 272 -44.50 -6.57 26.90
C GLY A 272 -45.13 -6.71 28.30
N CYS A 273 -46.00 -5.75 28.67
CA CYS A 273 -46.78 -5.83 29.90
C CYS A 273 -47.89 -6.87 29.79
N ILE A 274 -47.97 -7.76 30.79
CA ILE A 274 -49.04 -8.73 30.95
C ILE A 274 -49.86 -8.41 32.20
N TYR A 275 -51.18 -8.35 32.04
CA TYR A 275 -52.14 -8.10 33.11
C TYR A 275 -52.93 -9.37 33.37
N SER A 276 -52.89 -9.87 34.60
CA SER A 276 -53.64 -11.06 34.99
C SER A 276 -54.68 -10.73 36.06
N ASP A 277 -55.88 -11.29 35.94
CA ASP A 277 -56.97 -10.99 36.89
C ASP A 277 -56.57 -11.37 38.33
N ALA A 278 -56.73 -10.44 39.26
CA ALA A 278 -56.71 -10.73 40.69
C ALA A 278 -57.88 -11.67 41.04
N ALA A 279 -57.73 -12.44 42.12
CA ALA A 279 -58.75 -13.42 42.51
C ALA A 279 -60.11 -12.75 42.77
N ASP A 280 -61.18 -13.40 42.33
CA ASP A 280 -62.54 -12.98 42.64
C ASP A 280 -62.72 -12.80 44.15
N ASP A 281 -63.55 -11.83 44.55
CA ASP A 281 -63.82 -11.41 45.93
C ASP A 281 -62.66 -10.70 46.65
N THR A 282 -61.55 -10.40 45.94
CA THR A 282 -60.48 -9.55 46.51
C THR A 282 -61.03 -8.13 46.77
N PRO A 283 -60.91 -7.59 48.00
CA PRO A 283 -61.37 -6.23 48.28
C PRO A 283 -60.61 -5.21 47.43
N CYS A 284 -61.34 -4.32 46.80
CA CYS A 284 -60.79 -3.28 45.95
C CYS A 284 -61.47 -1.94 46.22
N SER A 285 -60.73 -0.86 45.96
CA SER A 285 -61.26 0.50 45.98
C SER A 285 -60.76 1.21 44.73
N ASN A 286 -61.67 1.74 43.93
CA ASN A 286 -61.36 2.56 42.76
C ASN A 286 -61.90 3.97 42.97
N PRO A 287 -61.04 4.91 43.42
CA PRO A 287 -61.44 6.30 43.64
C PRO A 287 -61.88 7.02 42.36
N ALA A 288 -61.37 6.61 41.20
CA ALA A 288 -61.70 7.20 39.90
C ALA A 288 -63.13 6.84 39.44
N GLU A 289 -63.66 5.71 39.90
CA GLU A 289 -65.02 5.22 39.59
C GLU A 289 -65.98 5.32 40.79
N CYS A 290 -65.56 6.02 41.86
CA CYS A 290 -66.30 6.16 43.12
C CYS A 290 -66.69 4.84 43.81
N ILE A 291 -65.83 3.83 43.70
CA ILE A 291 -65.98 2.53 44.39
C ILE A 291 -65.10 2.56 45.63
N ASN A 292 -65.67 2.86 46.80
CA ASN A 292 -64.92 2.93 48.05
C ASN A 292 -64.81 1.58 48.77
N ASP A 293 -65.75 0.65 48.51
CA ASP A 293 -65.81 -0.68 49.12
C ASP A 293 -66.33 -1.70 48.06
N GLY A 294 -65.47 -2.09 47.12
CA GLY A 294 -65.79 -3.03 46.05
C GLY A 294 -65.10 -4.39 46.20
N VAL A 295 -65.43 -5.32 45.30
CA VAL A 295 -64.73 -6.60 45.14
C VAL A 295 -64.34 -6.82 43.68
N CYS A 296 -63.20 -7.49 43.47
CA CYS A 296 -62.78 -7.91 42.14
C CYS A 296 -63.67 -9.04 41.63
N LEU A 297 -64.15 -8.93 40.39
CA LEU A 297 -64.78 -10.02 39.64
C LEU A 297 -64.27 -9.99 38.21
N ALA A 298 -63.59 -11.05 37.77
CA ALA A 298 -63.02 -11.16 36.42
C ALA A 298 -62.18 -9.93 36.00
N GLY A 299 -61.24 -9.52 36.86
CA GLY A 299 -60.30 -8.44 36.58
C GLY A 299 -60.85 -7.01 36.76
N SER A 300 -62.12 -6.84 37.15
CA SER A 300 -62.74 -5.51 37.35
C SER A 300 -63.20 -5.30 38.79
N CYS A 301 -62.96 -4.10 39.33
CA CYS A 301 -63.46 -3.71 40.65
C CYS A 301 -64.94 -3.36 40.55
N VAL A 302 -65.82 -4.13 41.19
CA VAL A 302 -67.28 -3.87 41.19
C VAL A 302 -67.78 -3.49 42.58
N ALA A 303 -68.67 -2.50 42.65
CA ALA A 303 -69.32 -2.10 43.90
C ALA A 303 -70.41 -3.10 44.31
N ASP A 304 -70.58 -3.35 45.62
CA ASP A 304 -71.69 -4.14 46.16
C ASP A 304 -73.04 -3.38 46.01
N GLY A 305 -73.62 -3.46 44.80
CA GLY A 305 -75.03 -3.13 44.55
C GLY A 305 -75.41 -1.69 44.20
N GLN A 306 -74.51 -0.83 43.71
CA GLN A 306 -74.86 0.51 43.21
C GLN A 306 -74.25 0.78 41.82
N GLU A 307 -75.07 1.32 40.90
CA GLU A 307 -74.74 1.60 39.49
C GLU A 307 -73.67 2.71 39.36
N PRO A 308 -72.64 2.55 38.52
CA PRO A 308 -71.49 3.46 38.45
C PRO A 308 -71.86 4.85 37.88
N CYS A 309 -71.22 5.88 38.44
CA CYS A 309 -71.37 7.29 38.06
C CYS A 309 -70.54 7.57 36.80
N VAL A 310 -71.13 7.38 35.62
CA VAL A 310 -70.46 7.65 34.33
C VAL A 310 -71.06 8.88 33.68
N VAL A 311 -70.22 9.89 33.42
CA VAL A 311 -70.58 11.09 32.65
C VAL A 311 -69.89 10.98 31.28
N ASP A 312 -70.66 10.71 30.23
CA ASP A 312 -70.18 10.47 28.86
C ASP A 312 -69.90 11.80 28.12
N ASP A 313 -69.09 12.66 28.72
CA ASP A 313 -68.63 13.94 28.15
C ASP A 313 -67.20 14.27 28.63
N PRO A 314 -66.19 14.30 27.74
CA PRO A 314 -64.78 14.52 28.10
C PRO A 314 -64.49 15.93 28.65
N CYS A 315 -65.42 16.88 28.54
CA CYS A 315 -65.32 18.19 29.17
C CYS A 315 -66.16 18.32 30.45
N LYS A 316 -66.62 17.19 31.00
CA LYS A 316 -67.27 17.09 32.30
C LYS A 316 -66.51 16.13 33.21
N VAL A 317 -66.44 16.45 34.49
CA VAL A 317 -65.87 15.57 35.50
C VAL A 317 -66.97 15.14 36.45
N ALA A 318 -67.03 13.83 36.72
CA ALA A 318 -67.91 13.26 37.73
C ALA A 318 -67.41 13.66 39.12
N ILE A 319 -68.27 14.29 39.93
CA ILE A 319 -68.00 14.52 41.35
C ILE A 319 -68.96 13.68 42.17
N CYS A 320 -68.40 12.93 43.10
CA CYS A 320 -69.18 12.17 44.07
C CYS A 320 -69.53 13.06 45.26
N GLY A 321 -70.82 13.35 45.40
CA GLY A 321 -71.38 14.04 46.55
C GLY A 321 -71.15 13.25 47.85
N ALA A 322 -71.07 13.94 48.98
CA ALA A 322 -70.87 13.31 50.30
C ALA A 322 -72.01 12.36 50.72
N ASP A 323 -73.11 12.34 49.97
CA ASP A 323 -74.30 11.50 50.11
C ASP A 323 -74.40 10.40 49.02
N GLY A 324 -73.37 10.23 48.19
CA GLY A 324 -73.32 9.20 47.15
C GLY A 324 -74.09 9.55 45.88
N THR A 325 -74.44 10.82 45.66
CA THR A 325 -75.04 11.28 44.40
C THR A 325 -73.97 11.64 43.37
N CYS A 326 -74.27 11.36 42.10
CA CYS A 326 -73.42 11.64 40.95
C CYS A 326 -73.76 13.02 40.36
N ASP A 327 -72.87 14.00 40.54
CA ASP A 327 -72.98 15.34 39.92
C ASP A 327 -71.89 15.52 38.86
N ALA A 328 -72.10 16.44 37.91
CA ALA A 328 -71.13 16.76 36.86
C ALA A 328 -70.76 18.25 36.88
N GLU A 329 -69.47 18.55 36.96
CA GLU A 329 -68.93 19.91 36.76
C GLU A 329 -68.13 20.03 35.47
N ASN A 330 -67.85 21.27 35.06
CA ASN A 330 -66.97 21.51 33.92
C ASN A 330 -65.55 21.06 34.27
N ALA A 331 -64.92 20.31 33.37
CA ALA A 331 -63.48 20.14 33.39
C ALA A 331 -62.77 21.51 33.31
N ALA A 332 -61.54 21.58 33.80
CA ALA A 332 -60.76 22.81 33.75
C ALA A 332 -60.58 23.30 32.30
N ASP A 333 -60.51 24.62 32.12
CA ASP A 333 -60.15 25.16 30.81
C ASP A 333 -58.76 24.64 30.42
N ALA A 334 -58.59 24.26 29.15
CA ALA A 334 -57.42 23.57 28.59
C ALA A 334 -57.24 22.09 28.98
N THR A 335 -58.21 21.46 29.65
CA THR A 335 -58.25 19.98 29.71
C THR A 335 -58.39 19.42 28.29
N LEU A 336 -57.55 18.44 27.95
CA LEU A 336 -57.55 17.80 26.64
C LEU A 336 -58.84 17.01 26.45
N CYS A 337 -59.49 17.19 25.30
CA CYS A 337 -60.70 16.47 24.92
C CYS A 337 -60.56 15.96 23.49
N SER A 338 -61.17 14.81 23.20
CA SER A 338 -61.17 14.21 21.87
C SER A 338 -62.54 14.37 21.22
N ILE A 339 -62.57 14.86 19.98
CA ILE A 339 -63.75 14.76 19.12
C ILE A 339 -63.51 13.72 18.03
N ASP A 340 -64.49 12.85 17.82
CA ASP A 340 -64.46 11.88 16.72
C ASP A 340 -64.51 12.61 15.39
N SER A 341 -63.43 12.49 14.61
CA SER A 341 -63.29 13.03 13.27
C SER A 341 -62.59 12.02 12.37
N PRO A 342 -62.95 11.94 11.07
CA PRO A 342 -62.35 11.00 10.13
C PRO A 342 -60.85 11.22 9.86
N CYS A 343 -60.22 12.30 10.34
CA CYS A 343 -58.77 12.53 10.23
C CYS A 343 -57.98 12.30 11.54
N GLY A 344 -58.41 11.33 12.36
CA GLY A 344 -57.79 10.98 13.64
C GLY A 344 -58.23 11.92 14.77
N LEU A 345 -58.04 11.49 16.02
CA LEU A 345 -58.46 12.21 17.23
C LEU A 345 -58.02 13.67 17.17
N MET A 346 -58.99 14.59 16.99
CA MET A 346 -58.72 16.00 17.15
C MET A 346 -58.60 16.26 18.66
N ALA A 347 -57.38 16.54 19.13
CA ALA A 347 -57.18 17.09 20.46
C ALA A 347 -57.75 18.51 20.47
N GLY A 348 -58.94 18.65 21.05
CA GLY A 348 -59.49 19.91 21.47
C GLY A 348 -59.06 20.25 22.89
N SER A 349 -59.31 21.49 23.28
CA SER A 349 -59.21 21.93 24.67
C SER A 349 -60.60 22.31 25.17
N CYS A 350 -60.95 21.85 26.36
CA CYS A 350 -62.17 22.29 27.01
C CYS A 350 -62.08 23.79 27.27
N ILE A 351 -63.09 24.54 26.82
CA ILE A 351 -63.28 25.96 27.15
C ILE A 351 -64.72 26.11 27.63
N ALA A 352 -64.89 26.48 28.89
CA ALA A 352 -66.19 26.60 29.57
C ALA A 352 -67.06 25.33 29.48
N GLY A 353 -66.44 24.15 29.52
CA GLY A 353 -67.15 22.86 29.44
C GLY A 353 -67.57 22.43 28.04
N THR A 354 -66.94 22.99 26.99
CA THR A 354 -67.16 22.61 25.58
C THR A 354 -65.82 22.33 24.92
N CYS A 355 -65.70 21.27 24.12
CA CYS A 355 -64.46 20.90 23.45
C CYS A 355 -64.26 21.76 22.18
N GLU A 356 -63.30 22.70 22.21
CA GLU A 356 -62.95 23.54 21.05
C GLU A 356 -61.76 22.91 20.29
N PRO A 357 -61.87 22.67 18.97
CA PRO A 357 -60.83 21.98 18.21
C PRO A 357 -59.64 22.87 17.88
N THR A 358 -58.43 22.33 18.07
CA THR A 358 -57.18 22.92 17.58
C THR A 358 -56.79 22.21 16.29
N ALA A 359 -56.70 22.93 15.16
CA ALA A 359 -56.37 22.33 13.88
C ALA A 359 -54.90 21.85 13.85
N ILE A 360 -54.69 20.54 13.73
CA ILE A 360 -53.38 19.96 13.35
C ILE A 360 -53.38 19.79 11.81
N PRO A 361 -52.38 20.29 11.09
CA PRO A 361 -52.27 20.09 9.66
C PRO A 361 -51.81 18.65 9.39
N CYS A 362 -52.41 18.00 8.38
CA CYS A 362 -52.01 16.68 7.87
C CYS A 362 -50.60 16.63 7.25
N ASN A 363 -49.78 17.65 7.49
CA ASN A 363 -48.51 17.85 6.84
C ASN A 363 -47.43 17.03 7.55
N ASP A 364 -46.90 16.00 6.90
CA ASP A 364 -45.82 15.17 7.42
C ASP A 364 -44.42 15.78 7.18
N ASN A 365 -44.38 17.00 6.64
CA ASN A 365 -43.18 17.75 6.26
C ASN A 365 -42.28 16.99 5.27
N ASN A 366 -42.79 15.99 4.57
CA ASN A 366 -42.06 15.27 3.54
C ASN A 366 -42.37 15.89 2.15
N PRO A 367 -41.40 16.54 1.48
CA PRO A 367 -41.61 17.14 0.16
C PRO A 367 -41.80 16.12 -0.98
N CYS A 368 -41.69 14.82 -0.68
CA CYS A 368 -41.98 13.71 -1.60
C CYS A 368 -43.41 13.18 -1.49
N THR A 369 -44.21 13.72 -0.58
CA THR A 369 -45.62 13.36 -0.42
C THR A 369 -46.52 14.57 -0.68
N LEU A 370 -47.73 14.29 -1.17
CA LEU A 370 -48.80 15.26 -1.26
C LEU A 370 -49.84 14.92 -0.21
N ASP A 371 -49.87 15.73 0.84
CA ASP A 371 -50.72 15.46 1.99
C ASP A 371 -52.14 15.95 1.76
N SER A 372 -53.11 15.08 2.01
CA SER A 372 -54.54 15.37 1.90
C SER A 372 -55.32 14.64 2.98
N CYS A 373 -56.38 15.27 3.50
CA CYS A 373 -57.26 14.63 4.49
C CYS A 373 -58.43 13.96 3.74
N GLY A 374 -58.50 12.64 3.82
CA GLY A 374 -59.53 11.81 3.21
C GLY A 374 -60.50 11.22 4.24
N GLU A 375 -61.52 10.48 3.77
CA GLU A 375 -62.55 9.88 4.64
C GLU A 375 -62.01 8.78 5.59
N ALA A 376 -60.78 8.30 5.35
CA ALA A 376 -60.13 7.24 6.13
C ALA A 376 -58.91 7.71 6.95
N GLY A 377 -58.63 9.02 7.00
CA GLY A 377 -57.48 9.56 7.72
C GLY A 377 -56.62 10.51 6.90
N CYS A 378 -55.41 10.75 7.41
CA CYS A 378 -54.37 11.49 6.72
C CYS A 378 -53.79 10.64 5.58
N LEU A 379 -53.81 11.17 4.36
CA LEU A 379 -53.32 10.51 3.14
C LEU A 379 -52.11 11.27 2.62
N ASN A 380 -50.94 10.63 2.64
CA ASN A 380 -49.68 11.19 2.14
C ASN A 380 -49.30 10.40 0.87
N GLU A 381 -49.78 10.86 -0.27
CA GLU A 381 -49.60 10.15 -1.55
C GLU A 381 -48.23 10.50 -2.17
N PRO A 382 -47.45 9.53 -2.69
CA PRO A 382 -46.19 9.80 -3.37
C PRO A 382 -46.36 10.84 -4.50
N THR A 383 -45.55 11.90 -4.46
CA THR A 383 -45.52 12.96 -5.45
C THR A 383 -44.08 13.37 -5.75
N ASN A 384 -43.88 14.23 -6.75
CA ASN A 384 -42.57 14.87 -7.01
C ASN A 384 -41.40 13.89 -7.29
N GLU A 385 -41.66 12.73 -7.92
CA GLU A 385 -40.62 11.74 -8.30
C GLU A 385 -39.44 12.37 -9.05
N GLY A 386 -38.22 12.16 -8.55
CA GLY A 386 -36.98 12.76 -9.05
C GLY A 386 -36.78 14.25 -8.69
N GLY A 387 -37.70 14.87 -7.95
CA GLY A 387 -37.54 16.20 -7.36
C GLY A 387 -36.61 16.18 -6.15
N ILE A 388 -35.95 17.32 -5.87
CA ILE A 388 -35.04 17.47 -4.73
C ILE A 388 -35.84 17.55 -3.43
N CYS A 389 -35.46 16.77 -2.43
CA CYS A 389 -36.21 16.62 -1.18
C CYS A 389 -35.35 16.70 0.09
N GLY A 390 -34.06 16.92 -0.09
CA GLY A 390 -33.03 16.77 0.90
C GLY A 390 -32.88 17.86 1.94
N ASN A 391 -32.05 17.57 2.94
CA ASN A 391 -31.66 18.47 4.02
C ASN A 391 -30.65 19.56 3.57
N GLN A 392 -30.36 19.65 2.26
CA GLN A 392 -29.36 20.52 1.63
C GLN A 392 -27.92 20.22 2.05
N ASN A 393 -27.68 19.05 2.67
CA ASN A 393 -26.36 18.52 2.91
C ASN A 393 -25.79 18.03 1.57
N PRO A 394 -24.68 18.58 1.07
CA PRO A 394 -24.12 18.10 -0.18
C PRO A 394 -23.40 16.75 -0.02
N CYS A 395 -23.11 16.32 1.22
CA CYS A 395 -22.21 15.21 1.55
C CYS A 395 -22.84 13.82 1.59
N ASP A 396 -24.15 13.73 1.70
CA ASP A 396 -24.92 12.49 1.55
C ASP A 396 -25.48 12.35 0.11
N GLY A 397 -25.05 13.23 -0.81
CA GLY A 397 -25.45 13.19 -2.22
C GLY A 397 -26.84 13.79 -2.45
N THR A 398 -27.11 14.31 -3.66
CA THR A 398 -28.39 14.99 -3.93
C THR A 398 -29.58 14.09 -3.70
N GLU A 399 -30.39 14.40 -2.70
CA GLU A 399 -31.50 13.56 -2.31
C GLU A 399 -32.69 13.80 -3.26
N THR A 400 -33.26 12.70 -3.75
CA THR A 400 -34.36 12.72 -4.72
C THR A 400 -35.53 11.88 -4.23
N CYS A 401 -36.75 12.35 -4.52
CA CYS A 401 -37.95 11.60 -4.18
C CYS A 401 -38.02 10.31 -5.01
N GLN A 402 -38.13 9.18 -4.31
CA GLN A 402 -38.41 7.88 -4.88
C GLN A 402 -39.51 7.18 -4.09
N GLN A 403 -40.66 6.99 -4.74
CA GLN A 403 -41.86 6.35 -4.19
C GLN A 403 -42.34 6.96 -2.86
N GLY A 404 -42.32 8.29 -2.77
CA GLY A 404 -42.77 9.01 -1.56
C GLY A 404 -41.72 9.11 -0.45
N PHE A 405 -40.54 8.51 -0.62
CA PHE A 405 -39.42 8.64 0.31
C PHE A 405 -38.35 9.55 -0.27
N CYS A 406 -37.79 10.43 0.55
CA CYS A 406 -36.59 11.17 0.18
C CYS A 406 -35.37 10.26 0.32
N GLN A 407 -34.76 9.86 -0.78
CA GLN A 407 -33.59 8.99 -0.76
C GLN A 407 -32.34 9.79 -1.10
N ALA A 408 -31.34 9.68 -0.22
CA ALA A 408 -30.03 10.24 -0.42
C ALA A 408 -29.36 9.64 -1.66
N GLY A 409 -28.69 10.49 -2.43
CA GLY A 409 -27.89 10.06 -3.57
C GLY A 409 -26.63 9.32 -3.11
N PRO A 410 -25.81 8.80 -4.04
CA PRO A 410 -24.45 8.43 -3.67
C PRO A 410 -23.69 9.69 -3.20
N PRO A 411 -23.00 9.65 -2.04
CA PRO A 411 -22.24 10.77 -1.54
C PRO A 411 -21.15 11.18 -2.54
N PRO A 412 -20.84 12.49 -2.68
CA PRO A 412 -19.79 12.95 -3.57
C PRO A 412 -18.43 12.40 -3.13
N ASN A 413 -17.62 11.96 -4.09
CA ASN A 413 -16.23 11.62 -3.79
C ASN A 413 -15.45 12.92 -3.51
N CYS A 414 -15.07 13.15 -2.26
CA CYS A 414 -14.26 14.30 -1.84
C CYS A 414 -12.76 14.02 -1.83
N GLU A 415 -12.29 12.93 -2.42
CA GLU A 415 -10.87 12.73 -2.66
C GLU A 415 -10.34 13.84 -3.57
N SER A 416 -9.28 14.52 -3.14
CA SER A 416 -8.64 15.61 -3.89
C SER A 416 -7.81 15.09 -5.08
N GLY A 417 -7.58 13.77 -5.16
CA GLY A 417 -6.59 13.16 -6.03
C GLY A 417 -5.15 13.61 -5.72
N SER A 418 -4.93 14.26 -4.57
CA SER A 418 -3.65 14.80 -4.12
C SER A 418 -3.42 14.49 -2.64
N GLU A 419 -2.33 13.79 -2.34
CA GLU A 419 -1.98 13.34 -0.98
C GLU A 419 -1.71 14.49 0.01
N CYS A 420 -1.53 15.73 -0.48
CA CYS A 420 -1.32 16.92 0.35
C CYS A 420 -2.60 17.75 0.59
N LEU A 421 -3.74 17.34 0.02
CA LEU A 421 -5.02 18.01 0.20
C LEU A 421 -5.98 17.00 0.82
N ILE A 422 -6.19 17.10 2.13
CA ILE A 422 -7.19 16.29 2.83
C ILE A 422 -8.54 16.85 2.44
N GLY A 423 -9.23 16.09 1.59
CA GLY A 423 -10.62 16.37 1.25
C GLY A 423 -11.52 15.89 2.37
N SER A 424 -12.29 16.80 2.94
CA SER A 424 -13.37 16.47 3.86
C SER A 424 -14.67 17.02 3.29
N CYS A 425 -15.80 16.41 3.67
CA CYS A 425 -17.08 16.90 3.22
C CYS A 425 -17.71 17.77 4.31
N ASP A 426 -17.84 19.06 4.03
CA ASP A 426 -18.52 20.03 4.89
C ASP A 426 -20.04 19.96 4.59
N PRO A 427 -20.89 19.74 5.60
CA PRO A 427 -22.33 19.54 5.40
C PRO A 427 -23.10 20.76 4.90
N ASN A 428 -22.47 21.94 4.80
CA ASN A 428 -23.06 23.15 4.22
C ASN A 428 -22.39 23.57 2.90
N GLN A 429 -21.14 23.18 2.68
CA GLN A 429 -20.32 23.65 1.55
C GLN A 429 -19.99 22.54 0.53
N GLY A 430 -20.18 21.27 0.88
CA GLY A 430 -19.77 20.12 0.10
C GLY A 430 -18.29 19.82 0.28
N CYS A 431 -17.63 19.25 -0.74
CA CYS A 431 -16.22 18.90 -0.63
C CYS A 431 -15.37 20.17 -0.39
N VAL A 432 -14.72 20.20 0.76
CA VAL A 432 -13.72 21.20 1.15
C VAL A 432 -12.36 20.52 1.25
N TYR A 433 -11.30 21.27 0.97
CA TYR A 433 -9.95 20.74 0.91
C TYR A 433 -9.04 21.57 1.81
N GLU A 434 -8.42 20.93 2.79
CA GLU A 434 -7.40 21.53 3.64
C GLU A 434 -6.02 20.95 3.32
N THR A 435 -4.98 21.77 3.42
CA THR A 435 -3.61 21.32 3.22
C THR A 435 -3.12 20.60 4.48
N ASP A 436 -2.65 19.37 4.32
CA ASP A 436 -2.05 18.57 5.40
C ASP A 436 -0.77 19.26 5.95
N PRO A 437 -0.68 19.55 7.27
CA PRO A 437 0.51 20.15 7.90
C PRO A 437 1.79 19.31 7.80
N ASP A 438 1.68 17.99 7.62
CA ASP A 438 2.80 17.05 7.50
C ASP A 438 3.21 16.81 6.03
N CYS A 439 2.47 17.37 5.07
CA CYS A 439 2.82 17.33 3.66
C CYS A 439 3.69 18.55 3.28
N GLY A 440 5.01 18.33 3.24
CA GLY A 440 5.96 19.19 2.53
C GLY A 440 6.92 20.01 3.41
N SER A 441 7.95 19.34 3.96
CA SER A 441 9.36 19.79 4.00
C SER A 441 10.16 18.87 4.94
N THR A 442 10.17 17.56 4.67
CA THR A 442 11.25 16.72 5.20
C THR A 442 12.46 16.89 4.28
N THR A 443 13.60 17.21 4.87
CA THR A 443 14.88 17.08 4.15
C THR A 443 15.20 15.58 4.17
N PHE A 444 15.59 14.99 3.03
CA PHE A 444 16.04 13.60 3.06
C PHE A 444 17.29 13.49 3.94
N GLU A 445 17.54 12.37 4.58
CA GLU A 445 18.79 12.19 5.36
C GLU A 445 19.89 11.56 4.49
N PRO A 446 21.17 11.96 4.67
CA PRO A 446 22.29 11.27 4.02
C PRO A 446 22.35 9.78 4.42
N GLY A 447 22.79 8.93 3.50
CA GLY A 447 22.89 7.48 3.72
C GLY A 447 21.83 6.69 2.95
N LYS A 448 21.64 5.42 3.33
CA LYS A 448 20.72 4.49 2.69
C LYS A 448 19.35 4.50 3.38
N THR A 449 18.30 4.68 2.60
CA THR A 449 16.90 4.57 3.01
C THR A 449 16.18 3.62 2.08
N VAL A 450 15.23 2.84 2.60
CA VAL A 450 14.43 1.92 1.79
C VAL A 450 12.95 2.21 1.99
N PHE A 451 12.22 2.33 0.89
CA PHE A 451 10.80 2.62 0.81
C PHE A 451 10.05 1.39 0.27
N PHE A 452 8.99 0.99 0.96
CA PHE A 452 8.18 -0.21 0.68
C PHE A 452 6.69 0.10 0.86
N GLY A 453 5.81 -0.73 0.29
CA GLY A 453 4.38 -0.75 0.65
C GLY A 453 3.44 -0.34 -0.47
N GLY A 454 3.75 0.73 -1.20
CA GLY A 454 2.93 1.25 -2.29
C GLY A 454 1.54 1.76 -1.85
N PRO A 455 0.77 2.38 -2.78
CA PRO A 455 1.23 3.59 -3.45
C PRO A 455 1.64 4.63 -2.39
N GLU A 456 2.91 5.02 -2.39
CA GLU A 456 3.44 6.05 -1.47
C GLU A 456 4.18 7.09 -2.30
N GLN A 457 3.81 8.36 -2.18
CA GLN A 457 4.53 9.49 -2.77
C GLN A 457 5.38 10.19 -1.69
N ILE A 458 6.70 10.03 -1.79
CA ILE A 458 7.65 10.68 -0.88
C ILE A 458 8.29 11.86 -1.61
N SER A 459 8.18 13.07 -1.06
CA SER A 459 8.80 14.27 -1.63
C SER A 459 9.58 15.03 -0.57
N GLY A 460 10.81 15.43 -0.91
CA GLY A 460 11.69 16.12 0.04
C GLY A 460 12.81 16.91 -0.63
N LEU A 461 13.53 17.71 0.15
CA LEU A 461 14.67 18.49 -0.33
C LEU A 461 15.98 17.70 -0.15
N ILE A 462 16.89 17.85 -1.11
CA ILE A 462 18.26 17.33 -1.02
C ILE A 462 19.04 18.13 0.06
N PRO A 463 19.71 17.47 1.02
CA PRO A 463 20.53 18.13 2.06
C PRO A 463 21.62 19.04 1.54
N SER A 464 22.03 20.00 2.37
CA SER A 464 23.16 20.91 2.11
C SER A 464 24.50 20.22 1.81
N ASN A 465 24.66 18.98 2.28
CA ASN A 465 25.91 18.21 2.24
C ASN A 465 25.78 16.95 1.38
N VAL A 466 24.84 16.90 0.43
CA VAL A 466 24.63 15.78 -0.49
C VAL A 466 24.78 16.30 -1.92
N THR A 467 25.63 15.66 -2.72
CA THR A 467 25.85 16.01 -4.13
C THR A 467 25.62 14.86 -5.09
N GLU A 468 25.45 13.64 -4.57
CA GLU A 468 25.19 12.45 -5.37
C GLU A 468 24.05 11.62 -4.77
N ALA A 469 23.24 11.05 -5.65
CA ALA A 469 22.18 10.11 -5.32
C ALA A 469 22.32 8.85 -6.17
N GLU A 470 22.21 7.70 -5.51
CA GLU A 470 22.08 6.39 -6.14
C GLU A 470 20.71 5.82 -5.77
N VAL A 471 20.01 5.28 -6.76
CA VAL A 471 18.67 4.71 -6.57
C VAL A 471 18.58 3.32 -7.19
N HIS A 472 17.87 2.43 -6.50
CA HIS A 472 17.46 1.13 -7.00
C HIS A 472 15.94 1.04 -6.90
N VAL A 473 15.28 0.78 -8.02
CA VAL A 473 13.85 0.97 -8.18
C VAL A 473 13.24 -0.30 -8.76
N TRP A 474 12.24 -0.85 -8.07
CA TRP A 474 11.44 -1.99 -8.50
C TRP A 474 10.00 -1.56 -8.75
N GLY A 475 9.43 -1.98 -9.88
CA GLY A 475 7.99 -1.91 -10.14
C GLY A 475 7.24 -3.00 -9.37
N ALA A 476 5.92 -2.88 -9.26
CA ALA A 476 5.11 -3.88 -8.57
C ALA A 476 4.81 -5.11 -9.45
N GLY A 477 4.50 -6.23 -8.81
CA GLY A 477 4.05 -7.44 -9.49
C GLY A 477 2.58 -7.36 -9.88
N GLY A 478 2.25 -7.92 -11.03
CA GLY A 478 0.86 -8.14 -11.45
C GLY A 478 0.24 -9.33 -10.73
N GLY A 479 -1.09 -9.37 -10.69
CA GLY A 479 -1.86 -10.45 -10.09
C GLY A 479 -1.93 -11.67 -11.02
N GLY A 480 -1.74 -12.85 -10.45
CA GLY A 480 -2.08 -14.12 -11.07
C GLY A 480 -3.57 -14.40 -11.05
N GLY A 481 -3.95 -15.58 -11.53
CA GLY A 481 -5.34 -15.91 -11.79
C GLY A 481 -5.47 -17.22 -12.54
N PHE A 482 -6.46 -18.05 -12.22
CA PHE A 482 -6.46 -19.42 -12.70
C PHE A 482 -6.52 -19.49 -14.25
N PRO A 483 -5.63 -20.25 -14.93
CA PRO A 483 -4.49 -21.03 -14.41
C PRO A 483 -3.10 -20.33 -14.47
N GLY A 484 -3.01 -19.06 -14.84
CA GLY A 484 -1.76 -18.31 -15.02
C GLY A 484 -1.21 -17.57 -13.79
N THR A 485 0.09 -17.28 -13.81
CA THR A 485 0.74 -16.40 -12.82
C THR A 485 0.74 -14.94 -13.30
N GLY A 486 0.81 -14.01 -12.36
CA GLY A 486 1.07 -12.61 -12.64
C GLY A 486 2.52 -12.39 -13.09
N GLY A 487 2.76 -11.23 -13.72
CA GLY A 487 4.08 -10.79 -14.18
C GLY A 487 4.86 -10.10 -13.06
N GLY A 488 6.18 -10.25 -13.04
CA GLY A 488 7.07 -9.53 -12.12
C GLY A 488 7.34 -8.10 -12.59
N GLY A 489 7.54 -7.19 -11.65
CA GLY A 489 7.92 -5.80 -11.90
C GLY A 489 9.33 -5.67 -12.47
N ALA A 490 9.57 -4.56 -13.17
CA ALA A 490 10.91 -4.20 -13.67
C ALA A 490 11.83 -3.78 -12.54
N TYR A 491 13.13 -3.77 -12.83
CA TYR A 491 14.17 -3.21 -12.00
C TYR A 491 15.04 -2.22 -12.78
N VAL A 492 15.40 -1.12 -12.14
CA VAL A 492 16.41 -0.19 -12.65
C VAL A 492 17.20 0.42 -11.50
N ALA A 493 18.51 0.53 -11.69
CA ALA A 493 19.41 1.19 -10.79
C ALA A 493 20.26 2.23 -11.53
N ALA A 494 20.41 3.42 -10.95
CA ALA A 494 21.21 4.48 -11.53
C ALA A 494 21.76 5.43 -10.46
N SER A 495 22.86 6.11 -10.78
CA SER A 495 23.39 7.22 -10.01
C SER A 495 23.33 8.53 -10.78
N PHE A 496 23.19 9.64 -10.07
CA PHE A 496 23.14 10.98 -10.63
C PHE A 496 23.54 12.06 -9.63
N SER A 497 24.10 13.15 -10.13
CA SER A 497 24.40 14.31 -9.30
C SER A 497 23.11 15.04 -8.91
N VAL A 498 23.03 15.42 -7.64
CA VAL A 498 21.95 16.23 -7.08
C VAL A 498 22.49 17.56 -6.59
N THR A 499 21.63 18.57 -6.54
CA THR A 499 21.98 19.88 -5.99
C THR A 499 21.22 20.07 -4.69
N PRO A 500 21.90 20.49 -3.62
CA PRO A 500 21.23 20.84 -2.37
C PRO A 500 20.06 21.81 -2.57
N GLY A 501 18.94 21.53 -1.92
CA GLY A 501 17.71 22.31 -2.02
C GLY A 501 16.89 22.06 -3.29
N HIS A 502 17.30 21.18 -4.21
CA HIS A 502 16.38 20.65 -5.22
C HIS A 502 15.40 19.66 -4.58
N THR A 503 14.20 19.58 -5.14
CA THR A 503 13.19 18.61 -4.74
C THR A 503 13.47 17.27 -5.40
N LEU A 504 13.52 16.21 -4.60
CA LEU A 504 13.51 14.82 -5.05
C LEU A 504 12.15 14.22 -4.67
N GLU A 505 11.50 13.56 -5.62
CA GLU A 505 10.22 12.89 -5.43
C GLU A 505 10.36 11.43 -5.87
N LEU A 506 9.93 10.53 -4.98
CA LEU A 506 9.93 9.09 -5.14
C LEU A 506 8.47 8.63 -5.12
N ARG A 507 8.08 7.76 -6.05
CA ARG A 507 6.76 7.12 -6.04
C ARG A 507 6.93 5.61 -6.05
N VAL A 508 6.48 4.94 -5.00
CA VAL A 508 6.59 3.48 -4.89
C VAL A 508 5.34 2.83 -5.49
N ALA A 509 5.52 1.86 -6.39
CA ALA A 509 4.41 1.15 -6.99
C ALA A 509 3.59 0.32 -5.99
N GLY A 510 2.27 0.39 -6.08
CA GLY A 510 1.33 -0.54 -5.45
C GLY A 510 1.11 -1.82 -6.25
N PRO A 511 0.72 -2.92 -5.59
CA PRO A 511 0.47 -4.20 -6.23
C PRO A 511 -0.81 -4.17 -7.08
N SER A 512 -1.09 -5.26 -7.79
CA SER A 512 -2.40 -5.46 -8.41
C SER A 512 -3.51 -5.47 -7.34
N LEU A 513 -4.63 -4.77 -7.60
CA LEU A 513 -5.80 -4.76 -6.71
C LEU A 513 -6.81 -5.87 -7.00
N SER A 514 -6.57 -6.68 -8.04
CA SER A 514 -7.45 -7.78 -8.44
C SER A 514 -6.69 -8.94 -9.06
N THR A 515 -7.23 -10.15 -8.95
CA THR A 515 -6.82 -11.34 -9.72
C THR A 515 -6.70 -11.00 -11.22
N GLY A 516 -5.57 -11.29 -11.85
CA GLY A 516 -5.32 -10.96 -13.25
C GLY A 516 -5.15 -9.46 -13.56
N GLY A 517 -5.08 -8.61 -12.55
CA GLY A 517 -4.78 -7.18 -12.67
C GLY A 517 -3.29 -6.89 -12.86
N GLY A 518 -2.95 -5.74 -13.45
CA GLY A 518 -1.55 -5.30 -13.60
C GLY A 518 -1.02 -4.67 -12.31
N GLY A 519 0.29 -4.64 -12.12
CA GLY A 519 0.97 -3.89 -11.06
C GLY A 519 1.27 -2.44 -11.47
N GLY A 520 1.41 -1.55 -10.49
CA GLY A 520 1.81 -0.16 -10.68
C GLY A 520 3.29 0.02 -11.05
N ALA A 521 3.68 1.23 -11.43
CA ALA A 521 5.06 1.61 -11.72
C ALA A 521 5.66 2.52 -10.65
N SER A 522 6.95 2.34 -10.40
CA SER A 522 7.70 3.19 -9.47
C SER A 522 8.42 4.28 -10.26
N TYR A 523 8.44 5.50 -9.73
CA TYR A 523 8.99 6.67 -10.41
C TYR A 523 9.98 7.44 -9.53
N ILE A 524 10.96 8.06 -10.18
CA ILE A 524 11.86 9.03 -9.57
C ILE A 524 11.77 10.33 -10.37
N TYR A 525 11.47 11.43 -9.67
CA TYR A 525 11.48 12.78 -10.23
C TYR A 525 12.49 13.64 -9.50
N LEU A 526 13.23 14.47 -10.24
CA LEU A 526 14.08 15.50 -9.68
C LEU A 526 13.62 16.85 -10.23
N ASN A 527 13.19 17.74 -9.32
CA ASN A 527 12.66 19.05 -9.65
C ASN A 527 11.55 18.97 -10.72
N ASN A 528 10.61 18.03 -10.51
CA ASN A 528 9.48 17.69 -11.38
C ASN A 528 9.86 17.12 -12.76
N ALA A 529 11.15 16.88 -13.04
CA ALA A 529 11.59 16.18 -14.24
C ALA A 529 11.67 14.68 -13.97
N LEU A 530 11.02 13.89 -14.82
CA LEU A 530 11.06 12.42 -14.74
C LEU A 530 12.47 11.91 -15.04
N LEU A 531 13.04 11.15 -14.10
CA LEU A 531 14.37 10.58 -14.20
C LEU A 531 14.35 9.06 -14.44
N LEU A 532 13.61 8.31 -13.63
CA LEU A 532 13.54 6.85 -13.74
C LEU A 532 12.11 6.34 -13.65
N VAL A 533 11.88 5.21 -14.32
CA VAL A 533 10.64 4.43 -14.22
C VAL A 533 11.00 2.96 -14.12
N ALA A 534 10.46 2.26 -13.12
CA ALA A 534 10.39 0.81 -13.10
C ALA A 534 8.92 0.40 -13.30
N ALA A 535 8.57 -0.10 -14.49
CA ALA A 535 7.18 -0.47 -14.77
C ALA A 535 6.75 -1.71 -13.97
N GLY A 536 5.46 -1.79 -13.68
CA GLY A 536 4.86 -2.96 -13.05
C GLY A 536 4.75 -4.15 -14.01
N GLY A 537 4.58 -5.34 -13.45
CA GLY A 537 4.23 -6.54 -14.20
C GLY A 537 2.77 -6.53 -14.63
N GLY A 538 2.45 -7.09 -15.79
CA GLY A 538 1.08 -7.32 -16.24
C GLY A 538 0.40 -8.45 -15.46
N GLY A 539 -0.92 -8.44 -15.39
CA GLY A 539 -1.68 -9.51 -14.75
C GLY A 539 -1.86 -10.75 -15.63
N SER A 540 -2.20 -11.90 -15.06
CA SER A 540 -2.54 -13.11 -15.82
C SER A 540 -3.90 -13.01 -16.54
N GLY A 541 -4.09 -13.76 -17.61
CA GLY A 541 -5.43 -13.98 -18.18
C GLY A 541 -6.23 -15.01 -17.37
N ILE A 542 -7.48 -14.70 -17.03
CA ILE A 542 -8.36 -15.54 -16.23
C ILE A 542 -9.36 -16.31 -17.12
N ASP A 543 -9.32 -17.64 -17.14
CA ASP A 543 -10.37 -18.49 -17.74
C ASP A 543 -10.48 -19.82 -16.95
N GLY A 544 -11.62 -20.04 -16.29
CA GLY A 544 -11.81 -21.18 -15.39
C GLY A 544 -11.74 -22.54 -16.12
N CYS A 545 -11.18 -23.56 -15.48
CA CYS A 545 -11.22 -24.93 -16.02
C CYS A 545 -12.29 -25.79 -15.37
N SER A 546 -13.28 -26.21 -16.17
CA SER A 546 -14.12 -27.36 -15.84
C SER A 546 -13.54 -28.62 -16.47
N GLY A 547 -12.90 -29.47 -15.65
CA GLY A 547 -12.47 -30.83 -16.07
C GLY A 547 -10.99 -31.02 -16.41
N CYS A 548 -10.09 -30.12 -16.04
CA CYS A 548 -8.65 -30.32 -16.22
C CYS A 548 -8.12 -31.32 -15.18
N SER A 549 -7.66 -32.49 -15.63
CA SER A 549 -6.83 -33.41 -14.85
C SER A 549 -5.42 -33.46 -15.44
N GLY A 550 -4.41 -32.98 -14.70
CA GLY A 550 -2.97 -33.13 -15.02
C GLY A 550 -2.25 -31.86 -15.54
N ASP A 551 -0.91 -31.97 -15.62
CA ASP A 551 0.13 -30.96 -15.92
C ASP A 551 0.05 -30.27 -17.32
N ILE A 552 -1.14 -29.96 -17.84
CA ILE A 552 -1.31 -29.40 -19.20
C ILE A 552 -1.51 -27.87 -19.17
N LEU A 553 -0.35 -27.19 -19.13
CA LEU A 553 0.13 -26.03 -19.91
C LEU A 553 -0.69 -24.72 -20.02
N VAL A 554 -0.24 -23.74 -19.23
CA VAL A 554 -0.50 -22.29 -19.29
C VAL A 554 -0.11 -21.71 -20.68
N GLY A 555 -0.88 -20.74 -21.19
CA GLY A 555 -0.60 -20.01 -22.42
C GLY A 555 0.52 -18.96 -22.28
N ARG A 556 1.13 -18.56 -23.41
CA ARG A 556 2.16 -17.50 -23.46
C ARG A 556 1.61 -16.18 -22.96
N GLY A 557 2.01 -15.77 -21.77
CA GLY A 557 2.11 -14.35 -21.40
C GLY A 557 3.34 -13.75 -22.03
N GLY A 558 3.22 -12.65 -22.75
CA GLY A 558 4.38 -11.93 -23.30
C GLY A 558 4.85 -10.90 -22.28
N ALA A 559 6.16 -10.87 -21.99
CA ALA A 559 6.74 -9.84 -21.13
C ALA A 559 6.88 -8.51 -21.86
N GLY A 560 6.75 -7.39 -21.16
CA GLY A 560 7.33 -6.14 -21.62
C GLY A 560 8.82 -6.37 -21.91
N GLY A 561 9.28 -6.00 -23.09
CA GLY A 561 10.69 -6.06 -23.45
C GLY A 561 11.44 -4.83 -22.91
N PRO A 562 12.77 -4.76 -23.05
CA PRO A 562 13.49 -3.50 -22.81
C PRO A 562 12.87 -2.35 -23.60
N ALA A 563 13.04 -1.11 -23.15
CA ALA A 563 12.48 0.08 -23.80
C ALA A 563 12.66 0.06 -25.33
N GLY A 564 11.56 0.00 -26.09
CA GLY A 564 11.59 -0.06 -27.56
C GLY A 564 11.96 -1.42 -28.19
N GLY A 565 12.08 -2.48 -27.39
CA GLY A 565 12.29 -3.86 -27.82
C GLY A 565 10.98 -4.65 -27.99
N ILE A 566 11.05 -5.75 -28.73
CA ILE A 566 9.97 -6.76 -28.76
C ILE A 566 9.81 -7.37 -27.36
N GLY A 567 8.56 -7.51 -26.92
CA GLY A 567 8.25 -8.25 -25.71
C GLY A 567 8.78 -9.68 -25.79
N GLN A 568 9.19 -10.27 -24.67
CA GLN A 568 9.60 -11.67 -24.68
C GLN A 568 8.36 -12.56 -24.88
N ASP A 569 8.41 -13.47 -25.86
CA ASP A 569 7.37 -14.48 -26.02
C ASP A 569 7.33 -15.41 -24.78
N GLY A 570 6.14 -15.83 -24.30
CA GLY A 570 5.99 -16.90 -23.29
C GLY A 570 6.46 -18.30 -23.78
N THR A 571 5.84 -19.46 -23.47
CA THR A 571 6.01 -20.76 -24.23
C THR A 571 4.75 -21.30 -24.98
N ILE A 572 4.91 -21.86 -26.20
CA ILE A 572 3.82 -22.15 -27.19
C ILE A 572 2.83 -23.17 -26.61
N ASN A 573 1.54 -22.83 -26.62
CA ASN A 573 0.47 -23.82 -26.49
C ASN A 573 0.28 -24.54 -27.84
N ASN A 574 0.45 -25.85 -27.82
CA ASN A 574 0.58 -26.70 -29.00
C ASN A 574 -0.61 -27.64 -29.29
N ASN A 575 -1.82 -27.44 -28.75
CA ASN A 575 -2.92 -28.40 -29.03
C ASN A 575 -4.08 -27.88 -29.90
N TRP A 576 -4.41 -26.57 -29.91
CA TRP A 576 -5.52 -26.04 -30.72
C TRP A 576 -5.28 -24.66 -31.37
N SER A 577 -4.06 -24.10 -31.26
CA SER A 577 -3.65 -22.87 -31.95
C SER A 577 -4.65 -21.72 -31.79
N THR A 578 -4.98 -21.33 -30.55
CA THR A 578 -5.91 -20.21 -30.31
C THR A 578 -5.38 -18.90 -30.89
N GLY A 579 -4.05 -18.69 -30.94
CA GLY A 579 -3.45 -17.49 -31.52
C GLY A 579 -3.55 -16.25 -30.64
N SER A 580 -3.89 -16.42 -29.35
CA SER A 580 -3.76 -15.35 -28.35
C SER A 580 -2.28 -15.13 -28.01
N GLY A 581 -1.90 -13.87 -27.79
CA GLY A 581 -0.52 -13.48 -27.53
C GLY A 581 -0.44 -12.39 -26.47
N GLY A 582 0.68 -12.34 -25.75
CA GLY A 582 0.98 -11.26 -24.82
C GLY A 582 0.94 -9.89 -25.48
N GLY A 583 0.79 -8.87 -24.64
CA GLY A 583 0.97 -7.49 -25.01
C GLY A 583 2.44 -7.18 -25.28
N SER A 584 2.70 -5.98 -25.79
CA SER A 584 4.07 -5.50 -25.99
C SER A 584 4.40 -4.43 -24.97
N GLY A 585 5.66 -4.37 -24.53
CA GLY A 585 6.17 -3.22 -23.79
C GLY A 585 6.05 -1.93 -24.63
N GLY A 586 5.99 -0.80 -23.94
CA GLY A 586 5.90 0.52 -24.55
C GLY A 586 7.20 1.00 -25.18
N THR A 587 7.13 2.16 -25.83
CA THR A 587 8.27 2.92 -26.34
C THR A 587 8.33 4.27 -25.62
N GLN A 588 9.40 5.05 -25.83
CA GLN A 588 9.49 6.44 -25.31
C GLN A 588 8.31 7.34 -25.73
N SER A 589 7.55 6.97 -26.77
CA SER A 589 6.47 7.78 -27.35
C SER A 589 5.08 7.15 -27.28
N ALA A 590 4.95 5.92 -26.75
CA ALA A 590 3.67 5.21 -26.68
C ALA A 590 3.70 4.19 -25.54
N GLY A 591 2.65 4.14 -24.71
CA GLY A 591 2.50 3.12 -23.68
C GLY A 591 2.44 1.72 -24.29
N GLY A 592 2.72 0.69 -23.48
CA GLY A 592 2.67 -0.68 -23.98
C GLY A 592 1.27 -1.09 -24.43
N MET A 593 1.22 -2.09 -25.30
CA MET A 593 -0.01 -2.58 -25.89
C MET A 593 -0.55 -3.73 -25.04
N GLY A 594 -1.86 -3.76 -24.80
CA GLY A 594 -2.53 -4.93 -24.22
C GLY A 594 -2.37 -6.17 -25.12
N GLY A 595 -2.47 -7.37 -24.54
CA GLY A 595 -2.34 -8.60 -25.33
C GLY A 595 -3.44 -8.81 -26.35
N THR A 596 -3.17 -9.65 -27.35
CA THR A 596 -4.14 -10.02 -28.39
C THR A 596 -4.97 -11.21 -27.93
N ILE A 597 -6.29 -11.07 -28.00
CA ILE A 597 -7.25 -12.14 -27.74
C ILE A 597 -7.73 -12.71 -29.05
N THR A 598 -7.67 -14.02 -29.21
CA THR A 598 -8.19 -14.67 -30.41
C THR A 598 -9.22 -15.74 -30.03
N ASP A 599 -10.43 -15.61 -30.58
CA ASP A 599 -11.51 -16.59 -30.49
C ASP A 599 -11.44 -17.49 -31.73
N ASN A 600 -10.81 -18.66 -31.59
CA ASN A 600 -10.67 -19.64 -32.66
C ASN A 600 -11.78 -20.72 -32.59
N SER A 601 -13.00 -20.30 -32.25
CA SER A 601 -14.17 -21.18 -32.18
C SER A 601 -14.53 -21.77 -33.56
N PRO A 602 -14.72 -23.09 -33.68
CA PRO A 602 -15.19 -23.72 -34.90
C PRO A 602 -16.64 -23.36 -35.26
N TRP A 603 -17.36 -22.65 -34.39
CA TRP A 603 -18.79 -22.35 -34.53
C TRP A 603 -19.11 -20.90 -34.87
N THR A 604 -18.24 -19.93 -34.52
CA THR A 604 -18.54 -18.49 -34.60
C THR A 604 -17.61 -17.70 -35.52
N GLY A 605 -16.59 -18.35 -36.11
CA GLY A 605 -15.62 -17.70 -36.97
C GLY A 605 -14.47 -17.07 -36.18
N ASN A 606 -13.26 -17.13 -36.74
CA ASN A 606 -12.01 -16.71 -36.10
C ASN A 606 -12.00 -15.17 -35.89
N THR A 607 -12.20 -14.72 -34.66
CA THR A 607 -12.22 -13.29 -34.31
C THR A 607 -11.00 -12.96 -33.46
N SER A 608 -10.13 -12.08 -33.95
CA SER A 608 -8.96 -11.60 -33.21
C SER A 608 -9.17 -10.14 -32.79
N CYS A 609 -8.99 -9.88 -31.50
CA CYS A 609 -9.15 -8.59 -30.86
C CYS A 609 -7.80 -8.15 -30.26
N PRO A 610 -7.11 -7.16 -30.85
CA PRO A 610 -5.93 -6.59 -30.24
C PRO A 610 -6.32 -5.85 -28.95
N GLY A 611 -5.44 -5.91 -27.93
CA GLY A 611 -5.53 -5.03 -26.78
C GLY A 611 -5.29 -3.58 -27.20
N ASN A 612 -5.77 -2.64 -26.39
CA ASN A 612 -5.60 -1.23 -26.67
C ASN A 612 -4.22 -0.76 -26.20
N PRO A 613 -3.58 0.16 -26.94
CA PRO A 613 -2.36 0.81 -26.46
C PRO A 613 -2.65 1.62 -25.20
N GLY A 614 -1.73 1.57 -24.24
CA GLY A 614 -1.74 2.44 -23.07
C GLY A 614 -1.36 3.89 -23.41
N ALA A 615 -1.81 4.84 -22.58
CA ALA A 615 -1.36 6.22 -22.63
C ALA A 615 -0.01 6.40 -21.89
N ALA A 616 0.50 7.63 -21.83
CA ALA A 616 1.66 7.94 -20.98
C ALA A 616 1.33 7.59 -19.52
N ASN A 617 2.23 6.87 -18.83
CA ASN A 617 2.04 6.35 -17.47
C ASN A 617 0.86 5.37 -17.28
N GLN A 618 0.28 4.85 -18.37
CA GLN A 618 -0.83 3.91 -18.30
C GLN A 618 -0.50 2.63 -19.07
N GLY A 619 -0.86 1.49 -18.48
CA GLY A 619 -0.76 0.19 -19.15
C GLY A 619 -1.76 0.06 -20.30
N GLY A 620 -1.48 -0.84 -21.23
CA GLY A 620 -2.46 -1.22 -22.25
C GLY A 620 -3.66 -1.95 -21.65
N ALA A 621 -4.87 -1.62 -22.13
CA ALA A 621 -6.10 -2.30 -21.70
C ALA A 621 -6.34 -3.58 -22.50
N GLY A 622 -6.85 -4.62 -21.84
CA GLY A 622 -7.37 -5.82 -22.51
C GLY A 622 -8.59 -5.52 -23.39
N SER A 623 -8.92 -6.43 -24.31
CA SER A 623 -10.11 -6.36 -25.17
C SER A 623 -10.91 -7.65 -25.04
N GLN A 624 -12.23 -7.59 -24.85
CA GLN A 624 -13.07 -8.78 -24.78
C GLN A 624 -13.72 -9.10 -26.14
N ALA A 625 -13.64 -10.35 -26.58
CA ALA A 625 -14.44 -10.86 -27.70
C ALA A 625 -15.78 -11.39 -27.18
N THR A 626 -16.93 -10.81 -27.53
CA THR A 626 -18.25 -11.36 -27.16
C THR A 626 -18.97 -11.94 -28.40
N ASN A 627 -20.00 -12.76 -28.19
CA ASN A 627 -20.72 -13.43 -29.28
C ASN A 627 -21.50 -12.44 -30.16
N ASN A 628 -21.77 -11.23 -29.63
CA ASN A 628 -22.65 -10.23 -30.24
C ASN A 628 -21.94 -8.91 -30.55
N ASN A 629 -20.69 -8.72 -30.12
CA ASN A 629 -19.88 -7.53 -30.42
C ASN A 629 -18.37 -7.87 -30.38
N PRO A 630 -17.65 -7.83 -31.52
CA PRO A 630 -16.22 -8.11 -31.54
C PRO A 630 -15.46 -6.92 -30.94
N CYS A 631 -14.71 -7.18 -29.86
CA CYS A 631 -13.70 -6.29 -29.28
C CYS A 631 -14.25 -5.08 -28.49
N GLN A 632 -14.82 -5.32 -27.31
CA GLN A 632 -15.14 -4.25 -26.35
C GLN A 632 -13.97 -4.02 -25.37
N SER A 633 -13.61 -2.75 -25.19
CA SER A 633 -12.61 -2.27 -24.22
C SER A 633 -13.33 -1.81 -22.96
N SER A 634 -13.30 -2.58 -21.87
CA SER A 634 -14.08 -2.24 -20.66
C SER A 634 -13.31 -2.44 -19.36
N PHE A 635 -11.99 -2.22 -19.37
CA PHE A 635 -11.13 -2.46 -18.22
C PHE A 635 -10.35 -1.21 -17.86
N ALA A 636 -10.20 -0.96 -16.55
CA ALA A 636 -9.35 0.10 -16.04
C ALA A 636 -7.88 -0.33 -16.26
N PRO A 637 -7.11 0.36 -17.12
CA PRO A 637 -5.68 0.08 -17.26
C PRO A 637 -4.97 0.37 -15.93
N ALA A 638 -3.80 -0.25 -15.71
CA ALA A 638 -2.95 0.19 -14.61
C ALA A 638 -2.53 1.64 -14.85
N THR A 639 -2.54 2.45 -13.80
CA THR A 639 -2.28 3.89 -13.87
C THR A 639 -1.19 4.25 -12.89
N HIS A 640 -0.17 5.00 -13.34
CA HIS A 640 0.82 5.56 -12.42
C HIS A 640 1.41 4.51 -11.46
N GLU A 641 1.26 4.69 -10.15
CA GLU A 641 1.67 3.79 -9.08
C GLU A 641 0.62 2.72 -8.74
N GLU A 642 -0.57 2.77 -9.33
CA GLU A 642 -1.69 1.87 -9.05
C GLU A 642 -1.83 0.74 -10.08
N GLY A 643 -2.18 -0.44 -9.55
CA GLY A 643 -2.46 -1.62 -10.36
C GLY A 643 -3.78 -1.53 -11.15
N GLY A 644 -3.80 -2.12 -12.33
CA GLY A 644 -4.98 -2.18 -13.20
C GLY A 644 -5.95 -3.29 -12.78
N ALA A 645 -7.23 -3.14 -13.14
CA ALA A 645 -8.28 -4.11 -12.78
C ALA A 645 -8.62 -5.06 -13.93
N SER A 646 -8.91 -6.32 -13.60
CA SER A 646 -9.41 -7.34 -14.54
C SER A 646 -10.54 -8.19 -13.95
N PRO A 647 -11.80 -7.71 -14.00
CA PRO A 647 -12.89 -8.31 -13.22
C PRO A 647 -13.63 -9.48 -13.90
N LEU A 648 -13.30 -9.89 -15.13
CA LEU A 648 -14.19 -10.76 -15.94
C LEU A 648 -13.55 -12.07 -16.42
N ASN A 649 -14.32 -13.16 -16.41
CA ASN A 649 -13.91 -14.45 -16.98
C ASN A 649 -13.61 -14.35 -18.50
N GLY A 650 -12.53 -14.98 -18.94
CA GLY A 650 -12.13 -15.10 -20.35
C GLY A 650 -11.42 -13.87 -20.91
N VAL A 651 -10.79 -13.04 -20.05
CA VAL A 651 -10.12 -11.79 -20.47
C VAL A 651 -8.61 -11.86 -20.26
N GLY A 652 -7.85 -11.17 -21.11
CA GLY A 652 -6.42 -10.92 -20.90
C GLY A 652 -6.22 -9.80 -19.89
N GLY A 653 -5.28 -9.98 -18.97
CA GLY A 653 -5.01 -9.03 -17.90
C GLY A 653 -4.54 -7.67 -18.42
N SER A 654 -4.92 -6.61 -17.70
CA SER A 654 -4.41 -5.25 -17.94
C SER A 654 -2.88 -5.23 -17.87
N GLY A 655 -2.24 -4.45 -18.76
CA GLY A 655 -0.79 -4.25 -18.68
C GLY A 655 -0.35 -3.49 -17.45
N GLY A 656 0.90 -3.70 -17.05
CA GLY A 656 1.50 -2.96 -15.95
C GLY A 656 1.61 -1.47 -16.29
N ALA A 657 1.59 -0.60 -15.27
CA ALA A 657 1.68 0.85 -15.45
C ALA A 657 3.08 1.30 -15.89
N GLY A 658 3.21 2.56 -16.33
CA GLY A 658 4.47 3.16 -16.77
C GLY A 658 4.65 3.22 -18.28
N TYR A 659 5.58 4.07 -18.75
CA TYR A 659 5.88 4.31 -20.17
C TYR A 659 6.21 3.04 -20.98
N TYR A 660 6.53 1.94 -20.30
CA TYR A 660 7.04 0.74 -20.94
C TYR A 660 6.29 -0.54 -20.54
N GLY A 661 5.27 -0.49 -19.66
CA GLY A 661 4.58 -1.69 -19.15
C GLY A 661 3.78 -2.44 -20.23
N GLY A 662 3.87 -3.78 -20.27
CA GLY A 662 3.19 -4.65 -21.23
C GLY A 662 1.99 -5.41 -20.64
N GLY A 663 0.98 -5.71 -21.48
CA GLY A 663 -0.22 -6.51 -21.11
C GLY A 663 -0.09 -8.02 -21.31
N SER A 664 -1.04 -8.79 -20.78
CA SER A 664 -1.17 -10.22 -21.12
C SER A 664 -2.30 -10.46 -22.13
N GLY A 665 -2.27 -11.60 -22.82
CA GLY A 665 -3.31 -12.03 -23.75
C GLY A 665 -4.18 -13.13 -23.15
N GLY A 666 -5.50 -13.04 -23.35
CA GLY A 666 -6.48 -14.05 -22.95
C GLY A 666 -7.07 -14.79 -24.16
N GLY A 667 -7.75 -15.92 -23.93
CA GLY A 667 -8.53 -16.64 -24.94
C GLY A 667 -10.00 -16.75 -24.52
N LYS A 668 -10.88 -17.03 -25.46
CA LYS A 668 -12.31 -17.26 -25.19
C LYS A 668 -12.71 -18.70 -25.55
N TRP A 669 -13.50 -19.33 -24.68
CA TRP A 669 -14.17 -20.62 -24.88
C TRP A 669 -13.33 -21.91 -24.84
N THR A 670 -12.09 -21.93 -24.34
CA THR A 670 -11.41 -23.21 -24.06
C THR A 670 -10.19 -23.03 -23.15
N TYR A 671 -10.41 -23.12 -21.84
CA TYR A 671 -9.51 -23.72 -20.84
C TYR A 671 -8.02 -23.32 -20.87
N THR A 672 -7.69 -22.10 -21.30
CA THR A 672 -6.29 -21.66 -21.48
C THR A 672 -6.13 -20.20 -21.08
N GLY A 673 -5.44 -19.94 -19.96
CA GLY A 673 -5.05 -18.60 -19.51
C GLY A 673 -3.57 -18.34 -19.79
N GLY A 674 -3.23 -17.09 -20.14
CA GLY A 674 -1.85 -16.64 -20.35
C GLY A 674 -1.24 -16.08 -19.06
N GLY A 675 0.09 -16.19 -18.91
CA GLY A 675 0.81 -15.51 -17.82
C GLY A 675 0.81 -13.98 -17.98
N GLY A 676 1.09 -13.27 -16.89
CA GLY A 676 1.38 -11.84 -16.89
C GLY A 676 2.75 -11.53 -17.51
N GLY A 677 2.84 -10.43 -18.25
CA GLY A 677 4.11 -9.96 -18.79
C GLY A 677 4.97 -9.28 -17.74
N GLY A 678 6.29 -9.38 -17.82
CA GLY A 678 7.17 -8.59 -16.95
C GLY A 678 7.13 -7.09 -17.25
N GLY A 679 7.40 -6.28 -16.24
CA GLY A 679 7.62 -4.85 -16.41
C GLY A 679 8.97 -4.55 -17.06
N SER A 680 9.10 -3.35 -17.62
CA SER A 680 10.35 -2.82 -18.17
C SER A 680 10.71 -1.45 -17.60
N SER A 681 11.96 -1.07 -17.76
CA SER A 681 12.58 0.06 -17.09
C SER A 681 12.93 1.21 -18.03
N PHE A 682 13.07 2.40 -17.46
CA PHE A 682 13.63 3.57 -18.10
C PHE A 682 14.52 4.37 -17.16
N ALA A 683 15.57 4.93 -17.75
CA ALA A 683 16.46 5.90 -17.14
C ALA A 683 16.69 7.03 -18.15
N ALA A 684 16.57 8.28 -17.69
CA ALA A 684 16.89 9.45 -18.48
C ALA A 684 18.40 9.48 -18.84
N ASN A 685 18.74 10.06 -20.00
CA ASN A 685 20.13 10.16 -20.47
C ASN A 685 21.04 10.98 -19.55
N SER A 686 20.47 11.76 -18.63
CA SER A 686 21.22 12.53 -17.63
C SER A 686 21.73 11.69 -16.46
N LEU A 687 21.40 10.40 -16.42
CA LEU A 687 21.75 9.47 -15.35
C LEU A 687 22.90 8.56 -15.79
N THR A 688 23.70 8.13 -14.83
CA THR A 688 24.62 7.00 -15.00
C THR A 688 23.86 5.72 -14.67
N LEU A 689 23.49 4.95 -15.70
CA LEU A 689 22.81 3.66 -15.49
C LEU A 689 23.76 2.65 -14.86
N ILE A 690 23.38 2.09 -13.71
CA ILE A 690 24.13 1.04 -13.00
C ILE A 690 23.67 -0.33 -13.49
N ASP A 691 22.36 -0.57 -13.47
CA ASP A 691 21.76 -1.83 -13.92
C ASP A 691 20.30 -1.63 -14.34
N SER A 692 19.77 -2.53 -15.15
CA SER A 692 18.40 -2.51 -15.61
C SER A 692 17.97 -3.89 -16.08
N GLU A 693 16.94 -4.45 -15.44
CA GLU A 693 16.42 -5.77 -15.75
C GLU A 693 14.89 -5.75 -15.80
N GLY A 694 14.30 -6.31 -16.86
CA GLY A 694 12.85 -6.50 -16.93
C GLY A 694 12.40 -7.72 -16.13
N GLY A 695 11.18 -7.70 -15.62
CA GLY A 695 10.59 -8.89 -14.99
C GLY A 695 10.38 -10.04 -16.00
N GLN A 696 10.32 -11.28 -15.51
CA GLN A 696 10.08 -12.47 -16.34
C GLN A 696 9.11 -13.44 -15.67
N GLY A 697 7.92 -13.61 -16.24
CA GLY A 697 6.87 -14.41 -15.61
C GLY A 697 6.64 -13.89 -14.17
N PRO A 698 6.55 -14.73 -13.13
CA PRO A 698 6.39 -14.25 -11.76
C PRO A 698 7.65 -13.63 -11.14
N VAL A 699 8.81 -13.74 -11.80
CA VAL A 699 10.10 -13.30 -11.23
C VAL A 699 10.29 -11.80 -11.52
N PRO A 700 10.51 -10.95 -10.51
CA PRO A 700 10.85 -9.55 -10.71
C PRO A 700 12.26 -9.39 -11.30
N GLY A 701 12.54 -8.25 -11.92
CA GLY A 701 13.91 -7.86 -12.26
C GLY A 701 14.75 -7.57 -11.01
N GLY A 702 16.07 -7.60 -11.15
CA GLY A 702 17.00 -7.15 -10.10
C GLY A 702 17.16 -8.12 -8.95
N THR A 703 16.76 -9.39 -9.10
CA THR A 703 16.87 -10.42 -8.05
C THR A 703 18.32 -10.72 -7.65
N ALA A 704 19.28 -10.42 -8.53
CA ALA A 704 20.71 -10.53 -8.26
C ALA A 704 21.30 -9.30 -7.54
N SER A 705 20.53 -8.22 -7.37
CA SER A 705 20.97 -7.03 -6.64
C SER A 705 21.18 -7.37 -5.17
N ALA A 706 22.28 -6.90 -4.58
CA ALA A 706 22.53 -7.02 -3.14
C ALA A 706 21.50 -6.27 -2.28
N HIS A 707 20.65 -5.45 -2.89
CA HIS A 707 19.57 -4.72 -2.23
C HIS A 707 18.20 -5.35 -2.42
N TYR A 708 18.11 -6.47 -3.14
CA TYR A 708 16.86 -7.19 -3.34
C TYR A 708 16.50 -8.00 -2.09
N ALA A 709 15.47 -7.55 -1.36
CA ALA A 709 15.05 -8.12 -0.09
C ALA A 709 13.98 -9.24 -0.19
N ASN A 710 13.82 -9.88 -1.36
CA ASN A 710 12.76 -10.88 -1.64
C ASN A 710 11.31 -10.37 -1.44
N GLN A 711 11.10 -9.05 -1.42
CA GLN A 711 9.82 -8.43 -1.07
C GLN A 711 9.20 -7.62 -2.22
N ALA A 712 9.97 -7.31 -3.27
CA ALA A 712 9.58 -6.35 -4.30
C ALA A 712 9.16 -7.03 -5.61
N GLY A 713 8.06 -6.55 -6.19
CA GLY A 713 7.70 -6.77 -7.59
C GLY A 713 7.39 -8.21 -8.00
N THR A 714 7.20 -9.15 -7.07
CA THR A 714 6.96 -10.56 -7.43
C THR A 714 5.55 -10.72 -7.98
N GLY A 715 5.41 -11.39 -9.13
CA GLY A 715 4.12 -11.65 -9.74
C GLY A 715 3.30 -12.67 -8.95
N GLY A 716 2.00 -12.47 -8.87
CA GLY A 716 1.12 -13.31 -8.07
C GLY A 716 1.07 -14.77 -8.54
N PRO A 717 0.94 -15.74 -7.61
CA PRO A 717 0.81 -17.14 -7.97
C PRO A 717 -0.51 -17.41 -8.72
N PRO A 718 -0.66 -18.59 -9.35
CA PRO A 718 -1.94 -18.97 -9.94
C PRO A 718 -2.99 -19.11 -8.84
N ALA A 719 -4.17 -18.50 -9.02
CA ALA A 719 -5.28 -18.69 -8.10
C ALA A 719 -5.68 -20.17 -8.02
N VAL A 720 -5.88 -20.71 -6.81
CA VAL A 720 -6.23 -22.13 -6.61
C VAL A 720 -7.72 -22.24 -6.28
N GLY A 721 -8.60 -21.88 -7.23
CA GLY A 721 -10.05 -21.98 -7.02
C GLY A 721 -10.89 -20.89 -7.69
N THR A 722 -11.77 -20.25 -6.91
CA THR A 722 -12.70 -19.21 -7.39
C THR A 722 -11.96 -17.96 -7.87
N PRO A 723 -12.59 -17.10 -8.69
CA PRO A 723 -11.94 -15.92 -9.30
C PRO A 723 -11.41 -14.84 -8.33
N LEU A 724 -11.64 -14.97 -7.02
CA LEU A 724 -11.37 -13.95 -5.99
C LEU A 724 -10.41 -14.48 -4.91
N ASP A 725 -9.34 -15.16 -5.30
CA ASP A 725 -8.31 -15.65 -4.37
C ASP A 725 -7.30 -14.51 -4.06
N PRO A 726 -7.29 -13.95 -2.84
CA PRO A 726 -6.39 -12.85 -2.48
C PRO A 726 -4.91 -13.28 -2.43
N GLN A 727 -4.61 -14.58 -2.41
CA GLN A 727 -3.22 -15.05 -2.51
C GLN A 727 -2.65 -14.92 -3.93
N ALA A 728 -3.49 -14.65 -4.92
CA ALA A 728 -3.08 -14.50 -6.31
C ALA A 728 -2.60 -13.07 -6.65
N LEU A 729 -2.53 -12.13 -5.71
CA LEU A 729 -2.03 -10.78 -5.96
C LEU A 729 -0.49 -10.76 -6.05
N GLY A 730 0.05 -9.85 -6.87
CA GLY A 730 1.49 -9.57 -6.89
C GLY A 730 1.94 -8.74 -5.68
N THR A 731 3.26 -8.60 -5.47
CA THR A 731 3.81 -7.77 -4.38
C THR A 731 4.06 -6.33 -4.84
N SER A 732 4.07 -5.38 -3.89
CA SER A 732 4.38 -3.97 -4.15
C SER A 732 5.78 -3.77 -4.72
N GLY A 733 6.02 -2.59 -5.29
CA GLY A 733 7.36 -2.13 -5.66
C GLY A 733 8.22 -1.80 -4.44
N MET A 734 9.46 -1.39 -4.71
CA MET A 734 10.42 -0.99 -3.69
C MET A 734 11.36 0.08 -4.26
N ILE A 735 11.79 1.03 -3.45
CA ILE A 735 12.82 2.00 -3.80
C ILE A 735 13.89 2.00 -2.70
N VAL A 736 15.14 1.82 -3.09
CA VAL A 736 16.30 2.08 -2.22
C VAL A 736 16.92 3.37 -2.70
N LEU A 737 17.03 4.35 -1.82
CA LEU A 737 17.71 5.63 -2.06
C LEU A 737 18.99 5.66 -1.23
N ILE A 738 20.11 6.01 -1.85
CA ILE A 738 21.40 6.20 -1.21
C ILE A 738 21.85 7.62 -1.53
N LEU A 739 21.98 8.47 -0.51
CA LEU A 739 22.44 9.85 -0.64
C LEU A 739 23.86 9.99 -0.09
N SER A 740 24.77 10.52 -0.91
CA SER A 740 26.19 10.71 -0.55
C SER A 740 26.67 12.16 -0.73
N PRO A 741 27.66 12.58 0.09
CA PRO A 741 28.22 13.92 0.01
C PRO A 741 28.86 14.32 -1.30
#